data_AF-A0A9E1SPG2-F1
#
_entry.id   AF-A0A9E1SPG2-F1
#
_cell.length_a   1.000
_cell.length_b   1.000
_cell.length_c   1.000
_cell.angle_alpha   90.00
_cell.angle_beta   90.00
_cell.angle_gamma   90.00
#
_symmetry.space_group_name_H-M   'P 1'
#
loop_
_entity.id
_entity.type
_entity.pdbx_description
1 polymer ?
#
loop_
_entity_poly.entity_id
_entity_poly.type
_entity_poly.pdbx_seq_one_letter_code
_entity_poly.pdbx_strand_id
1 'polypeptide(L)'
;MKELYTTLTSFTFSMLYIFFATDLLFSPNFFAASGILYFFLLLITQQIFDLVYGTLNSISTLINNLKLQFTQLFKVSFSVGGIIILLFACSPLLLMKAYTSNRDVANFVTKIRLALTQEKYENWVLVNSVPDITFVQPIMAQFDPNNDDFVYVLERHGRLYKINYKDKNDKILVLDFSKMVGEVDMENGALGFDLHPDFGQSSSENKGYVYIYYTDFSAVTGDQQTNRLSRFDLTSNDIEERNSSEYPLIEFFRPSDGYHNGGSVEFGPDSFLYIAIGESSEPSVHQTIDRKLHGGIFRIDVNKVGGEISHEPPRQAQETISQGYYIPNDNPFVGQSNALEEFWALGLRNPFRISFDPETDKLWLGDVGSTRFEEINVIEKGGNYQFPFIEGFTPTDFEKPATLIGTEIKPKFYYEHTAYERSIIGGVVYRPNKYPELSNNYIYMDNYSGRIYAIDADRDILENPVTLTRSEQVAQRGITSIITSPTGEILATSLGHSQIPTGRLLKLVPATAEFLDIKQQELKKDEEQTIQEASMQIDIAKVYNVNCARCHGVSGVGDGPDSELLEAEIPDFTSSEFQTSRTNEELDLVIRMGGEAGGLSFEMPPWEGFLTENELVEIIDYLRTFQDKKDPSQN
;
A
#
# COMPACT_ATOMS: atom_id res chain seq x y z
N MET A 1 8.28 46.07 15.31
CA MET A 1 9.06 44.93 15.85
C MET A 1 8.15 43.93 16.53
N LYS A 2 7.75 44.15 17.80
CA LYS A 2 6.91 43.20 18.58
C LYS A 2 5.69 42.68 17.81
N GLU A 3 4.97 43.55 17.11
CA GLU A 3 3.82 43.17 16.28
C GLU A 3 4.19 42.25 15.12
N LEU A 4 5.31 42.52 14.44
CA LEU A 4 5.83 41.65 13.37
C LEU A 4 6.23 40.26 13.90
N TYR A 5 6.87 40.20 15.07
CA TYR A 5 7.17 38.93 15.76
C TYR A 5 5.89 38.14 16.03
N THR A 6 4.94 38.74 16.76
CA THR A 6 3.67 38.08 17.12
C THR A 6 2.93 37.58 15.89
N THR A 7 2.95 38.36 14.82
CA THR A 7 2.23 38.06 13.59
C THR A 7 2.83 36.89 12.81
N LEU A 8 4.16 36.88 12.61
CA LEU A 8 4.84 35.78 11.92
C LEU A 8 4.78 34.49 12.75
N THR A 9 4.92 34.59 14.07
CA THR A 9 4.74 33.45 14.98
C THR A 9 3.32 32.87 14.89
N SER A 10 2.29 33.72 14.90
CA SER A 10 0.89 33.28 14.79
C SER A 10 0.60 32.62 13.44
N PHE A 11 1.13 33.17 12.35
CA PHE A 11 1.05 32.54 11.02
C PHE A 11 1.71 31.17 11.01
N THR A 12 2.93 31.07 11.54
CA THR A 12 3.70 29.82 11.59
C THR A 12 2.94 28.75 12.36
N PHE A 13 2.45 29.06 13.56
CA PHE A 13 1.66 28.10 14.35
C PHE A 13 0.35 27.73 13.69
N SER A 14 -0.36 28.69 13.09
CA SER A 14 -1.61 28.40 12.37
C SER A 14 -1.35 27.45 11.21
N MET A 15 -0.27 27.65 10.47
CA MET A 15 0.06 26.79 9.34
C MET A 15 0.57 25.42 9.76
N LEU A 16 1.38 25.33 10.83
CA LEU A 16 1.75 24.04 11.41
C LEU A 16 0.51 23.32 11.94
N TYR A 17 -0.43 24.03 12.55
CA TYR A 17 -1.70 23.44 12.99
C TYR A 17 -2.51 22.92 11.81
N ILE A 18 -2.72 23.71 10.75
CA ILE A 18 -3.43 23.25 9.56
C ILE A 18 -2.68 22.05 8.95
N PHE A 19 -1.35 22.11 8.90
CA PHE A 19 -0.51 21.02 8.40
C PHE A 19 -0.63 19.74 9.24
N PHE A 20 -0.69 19.82 10.55
CA PHE A 20 -0.69 18.63 11.41
C PHE A 20 -2.09 18.16 11.82
N ALA A 21 -3.11 19.00 11.78
CA ALA A 21 -4.42 18.72 12.38
C ALA A 21 -5.58 18.73 11.38
N THR A 22 -5.32 18.69 10.07
CA THR A 22 -6.36 18.64 9.04
C THR A 22 -6.09 17.56 7.99
N ASP A 23 -7.11 17.24 7.19
CA ASP A 23 -7.05 16.25 6.11
C ASP A 23 -6.63 16.84 4.76
N LEU A 24 -6.34 18.14 4.70
CA LEU A 24 -6.03 18.82 3.44
C LEU A 24 -4.77 18.23 2.79
N LEU A 25 -4.82 17.97 1.48
CA LEU A 25 -3.61 17.76 0.68
C LEU A 25 -2.77 19.03 0.71
N PHE A 26 -1.51 18.91 1.09
CA PHE A 26 -0.62 20.06 1.19
C PHE A 26 0.27 20.21 -0.03
N SER A 27 0.17 21.37 -0.67
CA SER A 27 1.08 21.82 -1.73
C SER A 27 2.03 22.90 -1.20
N PRO A 28 3.36 22.77 -1.40
CA PRO A 28 4.31 23.85 -1.08
C PRO A 28 3.94 25.19 -1.71
N ASN A 29 3.36 25.15 -2.92
CA ASN A 29 2.90 26.35 -3.64
C ASN A 29 1.73 27.05 -2.94
N PHE A 30 0.78 26.26 -2.39
CA PHE A 30 -0.34 26.80 -1.62
C PHE A 30 0.15 27.54 -0.38
N PHE A 31 1.15 27.01 0.32
CA PHE A 31 1.74 27.68 1.49
C PHE A 31 2.46 28.98 1.10
N ALA A 32 3.29 28.94 0.05
CA ALA A 32 3.97 30.14 -0.45
C ALA A 32 2.96 31.23 -0.80
N ALA A 33 1.89 30.88 -1.51
CA ALA A 33 0.80 31.80 -1.85
C ALA A 33 0.06 32.33 -0.60
N SER A 34 -0.23 31.46 0.37
CA SER A 34 -0.90 31.83 1.63
C SER A 34 -0.05 32.78 2.48
N GLY A 35 1.26 32.55 2.56
CA GLY A 35 2.20 33.45 3.23
C GLY A 35 2.27 34.82 2.57
N ILE A 36 2.30 34.88 1.24
CA ILE A 36 2.25 36.13 0.47
C ILE A 36 0.94 36.87 0.73
N LEU A 37 -0.20 36.18 0.64
CA LEU A 37 -1.52 36.76 0.87
C LEU A 37 -1.67 37.31 2.29
N TYR A 38 -1.21 36.56 3.29
CA TYR A 38 -1.22 36.96 4.69
C TYR A 38 -0.37 38.22 4.91
N PHE A 39 0.81 38.30 4.29
CA PHE A 39 1.65 39.50 4.32
C PHE A 39 0.93 40.73 3.76
N PHE A 40 0.23 40.60 2.63
CA PHE A 40 -0.56 41.69 2.05
C PHE A 40 -1.75 42.09 2.92
N LEU A 41 -2.47 41.13 3.50
CA LEU A 41 -3.60 41.39 4.42
C LEU A 41 -3.16 42.20 5.64
N LEU A 42 -1.99 41.93 6.18
CA LEU A 42 -1.42 42.68 7.30
C LEU A 42 -1.10 44.12 6.91
N LEU A 43 -0.45 44.32 5.76
CA LEU A 43 -0.17 45.66 5.26
C LEU A 43 -1.47 46.45 5.10
N ILE A 44 -2.51 45.85 4.52
CA ILE A 44 -3.83 46.49 4.33
C ILE A 44 -4.48 46.81 5.66
N THR A 45 -4.52 45.86 6.61
CA THR A 45 -5.14 46.04 7.93
C THR A 45 -4.48 47.19 8.69
N GLN A 46 -3.16 47.30 8.62
CA GLN A 46 -2.44 48.40 9.23
C GLN A 46 -2.79 49.75 8.60
N GLN A 47 -2.93 49.82 7.27
CA GLN A 47 -3.39 51.04 6.61
C GLN A 47 -4.84 51.39 6.99
N ILE A 48 -5.72 50.41 7.16
CA ILE A 48 -7.08 50.65 7.64
C ILE A 48 -7.04 51.25 9.05
N PHE A 49 -6.20 50.71 9.93
CA PHE A 49 -6.02 51.25 11.28
C PHE A 49 -5.51 52.69 11.23
N ASP A 50 -4.46 52.96 10.46
CA ASP A 50 -3.93 54.32 10.29
C ASP A 50 -4.98 55.29 9.72
N LEU A 51 -5.89 54.82 8.86
CA LEU A 51 -7.00 55.61 8.33
C LEU A 51 -8.04 55.90 9.41
N VAL A 52 -8.44 54.89 10.19
CA VAL A 52 -9.43 55.00 11.27
C VAL A 52 -8.95 55.92 12.40
N TYR A 53 -7.67 55.88 12.73
CA TYR A 53 -7.07 56.71 13.79
C TYR A 53 -6.58 58.09 13.29
N GLY A 54 -6.85 58.44 12.03
CA GLY A 54 -6.56 59.76 11.46
C GLY A 54 -5.07 60.05 11.24
N THR A 55 -4.23 59.01 11.16
CA THR A 55 -2.79 59.13 10.86
C THR A 55 -2.55 59.06 9.34
N LEU A 56 -3.50 58.56 8.55
CA LEU A 56 -3.52 58.62 7.08
C LEU A 56 -4.39 59.78 6.57
N ASN A 57 -3.75 60.90 6.23
CA ASN A 57 -4.45 62.11 5.77
C ASN A 57 -4.18 62.47 4.30
N SER A 58 -3.37 61.66 3.60
CA SER A 58 -3.08 61.86 2.16
C SER A 58 -2.45 60.61 1.51
N ILE A 59 -2.48 60.54 0.17
CA ILE A 59 -1.81 59.49 -0.61
C ILE A 59 -0.28 59.52 -0.39
N SER A 60 0.32 60.70 -0.19
CA SER A 60 1.75 60.79 0.11
C SER A 60 2.09 60.20 1.48
N THR A 61 1.22 60.36 2.47
CA THR A 61 1.34 59.71 3.79
C THR A 61 1.29 58.19 3.66
N LEU A 62 0.36 57.65 2.84
CA LEU A 62 0.28 56.22 2.55
C LEU A 62 1.57 55.68 1.93
N ILE A 63 2.06 56.33 0.87
CA ILE A 63 3.30 55.92 0.19
C ILE A 63 4.50 55.98 1.15
N ASN A 64 4.58 57.01 1.99
CA ASN A 64 5.66 57.15 2.97
C ASN A 64 5.57 56.10 4.09
N ASN A 65 4.38 55.81 4.60
CA ASN A 65 4.17 54.77 5.60
C ASN A 65 4.56 53.40 5.06
N LEU A 66 4.14 53.06 3.83
CA LEU A 66 4.54 51.82 3.16
C LEU A 66 6.06 51.75 2.98
N LYS A 67 6.71 52.81 2.47
CA LYS A 67 8.18 52.85 2.33
C LYS A 67 8.90 52.66 3.66
N LEU A 68 8.43 53.31 4.73
CA LEU A 68 8.99 53.17 6.07
C LEU A 68 8.82 51.76 6.60
N GLN A 69 7.64 51.16 6.43
CA GLN A 69 7.37 49.78 6.81
C GLN A 69 8.29 48.82 6.06
N PHE A 70 8.39 48.92 4.74
CA PHE A 70 9.31 48.09 3.94
C PHE A 70 10.77 48.27 4.36
N THR A 71 11.21 49.51 4.60
CA THR A 71 12.58 49.79 5.02
C THR A 71 12.86 49.23 6.43
N GLN A 72 11.91 49.33 7.34
CA GLN A 72 12.04 48.76 8.69
C GLN A 72 12.03 47.24 8.66
N LEU A 73 11.09 46.62 7.92
CA LEU A 73 11.05 45.19 7.67
C LEU A 73 12.40 44.70 7.13
N PHE A 74 12.90 45.34 6.07
CA PHE A 74 14.19 45.00 5.46
C PHE A 74 15.33 45.07 6.48
N LYS A 75 15.45 46.16 7.24
CA LYS A 75 16.49 46.29 8.28
C LYS A 75 16.38 45.22 9.37
N VAL A 76 15.15 44.89 9.77
CA VAL A 76 14.88 43.91 10.81
C VAL A 76 15.23 42.51 10.36
N SER A 77 14.95 42.16 9.10
CA SER A 77 15.26 40.85 8.50
C SER A 77 16.74 40.49 8.56
N PHE A 78 17.66 41.47 8.62
CA PHE A 78 19.10 41.24 8.76
C PHE A 78 19.62 41.27 10.20
N SER A 79 18.77 41.54 11.19
CA SER A 79 19.14 41.38 12.59
C SER A 79 19.14 39.90 12.97
N VAL A 80 19.97 39.49 13.95
CA VAL A 80 19.98 38.10 14.46
C VAL A 80 18.57 37.64 14.83
N GLY A 81 17.82 38.49 15.55
CA GLY A 81 16.43 38.20 15.91
C GLY A 81 15.50 38.09 14.70
N GLY A 82 15.68 38.91 13.67
CA GLY A 82 14.88 38.83 12.44
C GLY A 82 15.17 37.59 11.61
N ILE A 83 16.44 37.18 11.51
CA ILE A 83 16.85 35.94 10.84
C ILE A 83 16.22 34.74 11.52
N ILE A 84 16.27 34.66 12.86
CA ILE A 84 15.66 33.56 13.62
C ILE A 84 14.15 33.47 13.35
N ILE A 85 13.42 34.59 13.32
CA ILE A 85 11.98 34.57 12.99
C ILE A 85 11.74 34.10 11.57
N LEU A 86 12.52 34.59 10.60
CA LEU A 86 12.32 34.24 9.20
C LEU A 86 12.56 32.73 8.99
N LEU A 87 13.59 32.18 9.64
CA LEU A 87 13.80 30.73 9.67
C LEU A 87 12.61 30.00 10.28
N PHE A 88 12.08 30.48 11.40
CA PHE A 88 10.89 29.92 12.02
C PHE A 88 9.65 30.02 11.12
N ALA A 89 9.42 31.16 10.46
CA ALA A 89 8.29 31.38 9.57
C ALA A 89 8.39 30.56 8.27
N CYS A 90 9.60 30.24 7.84
CA CYS A 90 9.85 29.33 6.72
C CYS A 90 9.81 27.86 7.14
N SER A 91 9.86 27.53 8.43
CA SER A 91 9.87 26.15 8.91
C SER A 91 8.72 25.29 8.39
N PRO A 92 7.46 25.76 8.25
CA PRO A 92 6.40 24.92 7.71
C PRO A 92 6.61 24.63 6.23
N LEU A 93 7.12 25.58 5.44
CA LEU A 93 7.43 25.34 4.02
C LEU A 93 8.57 24.33 3.85
N LEU A 94 9.61 24.43 4.69
CA LEU A 94 10.72 23.47 4.70
C LEU A 94 10.24 22.08 5.11
N LEU A 95 9.44 22.01 6.18
CA LEU A 95 8.83 20.77 6.65
C LEU A 95 7.90 20.16 5.60
N MET A 96 7.11 20.98 4.89
CA MET A 96 6.24 20.53 3.80
C MET A 96 7.03 20.03 2.60
N LYS A 97 8.09 20.74 2.20
CA LYS A 97 8.97 20.28 1.13
C LYS A 97 9.56 18.93 1.50
N ALA A 98 10.08 18.80 2.72
CA ALA A 98 10.59 17.54 3.26
C ALA A 98 9.51 16.45 3.32
N TYR A 99 8.28 16.76 3.75
CA TYR A 99 7.14 15.85 3.73
C TYR A 99 6.83 15.32 2.33
N THR A 100 6.94 16.17 1.30
CA THR A 100 6.68 15.76 -0.09
C THR A 100 7.86 15.07 -0.78
N SER A 101 9.09 15.33 -0.33
CA SER A 101 10.30 14.83 -0.99
C SER A 101 10.97 13.67 -0.26
N ASN A 102 10.60 13.41 1.01
CA ASN A 102 11.21 12.39 1.84
C ASN A 102 10.11 11.55 2.52
N ARG A 103 10.11 10.24 2.23
CA ARG A 103 9.09 9.29 2.70
C ARG A 103 9.07 9.14 4.23
N ASP A 104 10.20 9.29 4.90
CA ASP A 104 10.31 9.10 6.36
C ASP A 104 9.78 10.32 7.11
N VAL A 105 10.10 11.52 6.63
CA VAL A 105 9.45 12.75 7.09
C VAL A 105 7.95 12.66 6.84
N ALA A 106 7.54 12.14 5.68
CA ALA A 106 6.13 11.92 5.38
C ALA A 106 5.44 10.98 6.38
N ASN A 107 6.08 9.86 6.70
CA ASN A 107 5.58 8.87 7.64
C ASN A 107 5.54 9.41 9.08
N PHE A 108 6.59 10.08 9.55
CA PHE A 108 6.65 10.68 10.88
C PHE A 108 5.58 11.77 11.06
N VAL A 109 5.48 12.68 10.09
CA VAL A 109 4.45 13.72 10.08
C VAL A 109 3.06 13.08 10.01
N THR A 110 2.88 12.02 9.23
CA THR A 110 1.61 11.29 9.16
C THR A 110 1.27 10.68 10.52
N LYS A 111 2.21 10.04 11.24
CA LYS A 111 1.97 9.56 12.60
C LYS A 111 1.53 10.68 13.55
N ILE A 112 2.22 11.83 13.55
CA ILE A 112 1.83 13.00 14.35
C ILE A 112 0.42 13.45 13.98
N ARG A 113 0.17 13.57 12.68
CA ARG A 113 -1.11 13.98 12.15
C ARG A 113 -2.23 13.09 12.65
N LEU A 114 -2.07 11.78 12.52
CA LEU A 114 -3.04 10.79 12.97
C LEU A 114 -3.25 10.79 14.48
N ALA A 115 -2.21 11.08 15.27
CA ALA A 115 -2.33 11.25 16.72
C ALA A 115 -3.15 12.50 17.08
N LEU A 116 -2.98 13.59 16.33
CA LEU A 116 -3.69 14.85 16.56
C LEU A 116 -5.12 14.84 16.02
N THR A 117 -5.39 14.03 15.01
CA THR A 117 -6.74 13.88 14.43
C THR A 117 -7.55 12.76 15.06
N GLN A 118 -7.03 12.06 16.09
CA GLN A 118 -7.62 10.86 16.70
C GLN A 118 -9.16 10.85 16.64
N GLU A 119 -9.67 10.15 15.64
CA GLU A 119 -11.11 9.98 15.46
C GLU A 119 -11.59 8.97 16.49
N LYS A 120 -12.56 9.38 17.30
CA LYS A 120 -13.27 8.43 18.15
C LYS A 120 -14.34 7.76 17.31
N TYR A 121 -14.13 6.49 16.99
CA TYR A 121 -15.16 5.65 16.38
C TYR A 121 -16.05 5.10 17.50
N GLU A 122 -17.29 5.59 17.57
CA GLU A 122 -18.18 5.29 18.68
C GLU A 122 -18.95 3.97 18.49
N ASN A 123 -19.03 3.45 17.26
CA ASN A 123 -19.96 2.37 16.91
C ASN A 123 -19.29 1.03 16.65
N TRP A 124 -18.05 1.00 16.11
CA TRP A 124 -17.37 -0.24 15.73
C TRP A 124 -15.89 -0.23 16.13
N VAL A 125 -15.38 -1.42 16.47
CA VAL A 125 -13.98 -1.64 16.82
C VAL A 125 -13.47 -2.94 16.19
N LEU A 126 -12.15 -3.00 15.97
CA LEU A 126 -11.45 -4.21 15.54
C LEU A 126 -10.83 -4.90 16.75
N VAL A 127 -11.15 -6.18 16.94
CA VAL A 127 -10.56 -7.06 17.96
C VAL A 127 -9.93 -8.28 17.30
N ASN A 128 -9.01 -8.98 17.97
CA ASN A 128 -8.44 -10.21 17.40
C ASN A 128 -9.51 -11.27 17.22
N SER A 129 -9.59 -11.82 16.01
CA SER A 129 -10.52 -12.90 15.71
C SER A 129 -10.01 -14.25 16.22
N VAL A 130 -8.71 -14.40 16.44
CA VAL A 130 -8.00 -15.59 16.94
C VAL A 130 -6.92 -15.14 17.93
N PRO A 131 -7.26 -14.86 19.21
CA PRO A 131 -6.44 -14.05 20.14
C PRO A 131 -4.99 -14.51 20.39
N ASP A 132 -4.72 -15.81 20.29
CA ASP A 132 -3.40 -16.39 20.55
C ASP A 132 -2.61 -16.72 19.27
N ILE A 133 -3.13 -16.31 18.11
CA ILE A 133 -2.53 -16.59 16.81
C ILE A 133 -2.13 -15.28 16.14
N THR A 134 -0.83 -15.15 15.86
CA THR A 134 -0.28 -14.06 15.07
C THR A 134 0.40 -14.56 13.81
N PHE A 135 0.61 -13.63 12.89
CA PHE A 135 1.19 -13.80 11.56
C PHE A 135 2.29 -12.75 11.39
N VAL A 136 3.28 -13.00 10.54
CA VAL A 136 4.29 -12.01 10.14
C VAL A 136 3.62 -10.95 9.29
N GLN A 137 3.14 -11.30 8.09
CA GLN A 137 2.50 -10.38 7.15
C GLN A 137 1.30 -11.02 6.42
N PRO A 138 0.14 -11.18 7.08
CA PRO A 138 -1.03 -11.78 6.45
C PRO A 138 -1.59 -10.82 5.38
N ILE A 139 -1.66 -11.30 4.14
CA ILE A 139 -2.06 -10.52 2.97
C ILE A 139 -3.52 -10.77 2.57
N MET A 140 -4.02 -11.98 2.86
CA MET A 140 -5.34 -12.45 2.48
C MET A 140 -5.73 -13.64 3.34
N ALA A 141 -7.04 -13.83 3.56
CA ALA A 141 -7.61 -15.00 4.19
C ALA A 141 -8.80 -15.51 3.37
N GLN A 142 -9.05 -16.83 3.39
CA GLN A 142 -10.21 -17.46 2.75
C GLN A 142 -10.70 -18.63 3.60
N PHE A 143 -12.01 -18.81 3.69
CA PHE A 143 -12.58 -20.00 4.34
C PHE A 143 -12.52 -21.21 3.39
N ASP A 144 -12.43 -22.40 3.96
CA ASP A 144 -12.65 -23.63 3.18
C ASP A 144 -14.08 -23.62 2.63
N PRO A 145 -14.27 -23.66 1.29
CA PRO A 145 -15.60 -23.53 0.68
C PRO A 145 -16.55 -24.68 1.06
N ASN A 146 -16.02 -25.79 1.59
CA ASN A 146 -16.80 -26.96 1.99
C ASN A 146 -16.63 -27.30 3.49
N ASN A 147 -15.96 -26.45 4.28
CA ASN A 147 -15.81 -26.65 5.73
C ASN A 147 -15.56 -25.35 6.51
N ASP A 148 -16.65 -24.73 6.97
CA ASP A 148 -16.68 -23.47 7.71
C ASP A 148 -15.86 -23.43 9.02
N ASP A 149 -15.41 -24.58 9.52
CA ASP A 149 -14.57 -24.66 10.73
C ASP A 149 -13.14 -24.16 10.47
N PHE A 150 -12.68 -24.09 9.21
CA PHE A 150 -11.31 -23.76 8.86
C PHE A 150 -11.18 -22.49 7.99
N VAL A 151 -10.21 -21.66 8.35
CA VAL A 151 -9.76 -20.52 7.55
C VAL A 151 -8.31 -20.71 7.16
N TYR A 152 -7.99 -20.35 5.91
CA TYR A 152 -6.64 -20.32 5.37
C TYR A 152 -6.16 -18.88 5.32
N VAL A 153 -4.91 -18.63 5.72
CA VAL A 153 -4.31 -17.31 5.76
C VAL A 153 -2.98 -17.34 5.01
N LEU A 154 -2.88 -16.55 3.96
CA LEU A 154 -1.67 -16.37 3.17
C LEU A 154 -0.83 -15.26 3.79
N GLU A 155 0.43 -15.55 4.06
CA GLU A 155 1.45 -14.54 4.35
C GLU A 155 2.15 -14.10 3.08
N ARG A 156 2.44 -12.81 3.00
CA ARG A 156 3.17 -12.15 1.92
C ARG A 156 4.54 -12.79 1.64
N HIS A 157 5.15 -13.41 2.64
CA HIS A 157 6.41 -14.17 2.57
C HIS A 157 6.28 -15.59 1.99
N GLY A 158 5.15 -15.95 1.39
CA GLY A 158 4.99 -17.25 0.72
C GLY A 158 4.69 -18.42 1.65
N ARG A 159 3.90 -18.18 2.70
CA ARG A 159 3.44 -19.21 3.64
C ARG A 159 1.93 -19.22 3.72
N LEU A 160 1.33 -20.40 3.56
CA LEU A 160 -0.10 -20.60 3.74
C LEU A 160 -0.34 -21.36 5.04
N TYR A 161 -1.14 -20.79 5.93
CA TYR A 161 -1.53 -21.44 7.19
C TYR A 161 -3.00 -21.84 7.16
N LYS A 162 -3.30 -23.01 7.71
CA LYS A 162 -4.64 -23.44 8.07
C LYS A 162 -4.85 -23.17 9.55
N ILE A 163 -5.97 -22.54 9.90
CA ILE A 163 -6.38 -22.25 11.28
C ILE A 163 -7.72 -22.92 11.56
N ASN A 164 -7.86 -23.57 12.73
CA ASN A 164 -9.18 -23.96 13.22
C ASN A 164 -9.89 -22.71 13.75
N TYR A 165 -10.75 -22.15 12.89
CA TYR A 165 -11.46 -20.92 13.17
C TYR A 165 -12.58 -21.09 14.20
N LYS A 166 -13.15 -22.28 14.32
CA LYS A 166 -14.21 -22.54 15.29
C LYS A 166 -13.69 -22.56 16.72
N ASP A 167 -12.62 -23.31 16.94
CA ASP A 167 -12.01 -23.48 18.26
C ASP A 167 -10.95 -22.40 18.57
N LYS A 168 -10.67 -21.52 17.60
CA LYS A 168 -9.73 -20.38 17.71
C LYS A 168 -8.30 -20.82 18.05
N ASN A 169 -7.89 -21.97 17.54
CA ASN A 169 -6.61 -22.61 17.85
C ASN A 169 -5.97 -23.20 16.58
N ASP A 170 -4.89 -23.95 16.77
CA ASP A 170 -4.23 -24.76 15.74
C ASP A 170 -3.82 -23.98 14.48
N LYS A 171 -2.76 -23.16 14.60
CA LYS A 171 -2.05 -22.62 13.42
C LYS A 171 -1.14 -23.69 12.81
N ILE A 172 -1.51 -24.21 11.65
CA ILE A 172 -0.76 -25.24 10.93
C ILE A 172 -0.23 -24.66 9.63
N LEU A 173 1.10 -24.69 9.43
CA LEU A 173 1.70 -24.37 8.14
C LEU A 173 1.37 -25.49 7.15
N VAL A 174 0.65 -25.16 6.07
CA VAL A 174 0.20 -26.16 5.07
C VAL A 174 0.98 -26.09 3.76
N LEU A 175 1.58 -24.94 3.44
CA LEU A 175 2.43 -24.73 2.27
C LEU A 175 3.50 -23.67 2.59
N ASP A 176 4.74 -23.91 2.20
CA ASP A 176 5.86 -22.97 2.31
C ASP A 176 6.63 -22.89 1.00
N PHE A 177 6.34 -21.85 0.22
CA PHE A 177 7.00 -21.52 -1.03
C PHE A 177 7.84 -20.24 -0.89
N SER A 178 8.22 -19.88 0.35
CA SER A 178 8.97 -18.66 0.66
C SER A 178 10.30 -18.56 -0.09
N LYS A 179 10.92 -19.69 -0.44
CA LYS A 179 12.16 -19.71 -1.25
C LYS A 179 11.96 -19.19 -2.67
N MET A 180 10.77 -19.36 -3.25
CA MET A 180 10.43 -18.85 -4.58
C MET A 180 10.03 -17.38 -4.50
N VAL A 181 9.22 -17.04 -3.49
CA VAL A 181 8.87 -15.64 -3.22
C VAL A 181 10.12 -14.78 -2.97
N GLY A 182 11.12 -15.31 -2.26
CA GLY A 182 12.38 -14.58 -2.04
C GLY A 182 12.17 -13.29 -1.25
N GLU A 183 12.56 -12.16 -1.83
CA GLU A 183 12.50 -10.85 -1.17
C GLU A 183 11.07 -10.30 -1.17
N VAL A 184 10.66 -9.72 -0.03
CA VAL A 184 9.35 -9.07 0.11
C VAL A 184 9.56 -7.60 0.48
N ASP A 185 9.27 -6.72 -0.48
CA ASP A 185 9.37 -5.27 -0.39
C ASP A 185 8.28 -4.58 -1.24
N MET A 186 7.94 -3.33 -0.96
CA MET A 186 6.99 -2.54 -1.74
C MET A 186 5.61 -3.22 -1.91
N GLU A 187 5.24 -3.64 -3.13
CA GLU A 187 3.99 -4.35 -3.46
C GLU A 187 4.19 -5.83 -3.87
N ASN A 188 5.42 -6.36 -3.84
CA ASN A 188 5.70 -7.74 -4.28
C ASN A 188 5.50 -8.77 -3.15
N GLY A 189 5.50 -10.06 -3.50
CA GLY A 189 5.38 -11.16 -2.54
C GLY A 189 4.30 -12.15 -2.97
N ALA A 190 3.76 -12.92 -2.03
CA ALA A 190 2.48 -13.61 -2.24
C ALA A 190 1.33 -12.61 -2.07
N LEU A 191 0.44 -12.50 -3.07
CA LEU A 191 -0.47 -11.36 -3.17
C LEU A 191 -1.95 -11.74 -3.09
N GLY A 192 -2.31 -12.92 -3.60
CA GLY A 192 -3.66 -13.44 -3.50
C GLY A 192 -3.71 -14.95 -3.73
N PHE A 193 -4.78 -15.55 -3.23
CA PHE A 193 -5.05 -16.97 -3.43
C PHE A 193 -6.54 -17.26 -3.33
N ASP A 194 -6.94 -18.39 -3.90
CA ASP A 194 -8.22 -19.00 -3.60
C ASP A 194 -8.13 -20.53 -3.61
N LEU A 195 -9.06 -21.18 -2.90
CA LEU A 195 -9.24 -22.61 -2.87
C LEU A 195 -10.21 -23.01 -4.00
N HIS A 196 -9.94 -24.13 -4.67
CA HIS A 196 -10.88 -24.62 -5.69
C HIS A 196 -12.30 -24.82 -5.10
N PRO A 197 -13.40 -24.58 -5.84
CA PRO A 197 -14.76 -24.77 -5.31
C PRO A 197 -15.03 -26.18 -4.75
N ASP A 198 -14.38 -27.20 -5.32
CA ASP A 198 -14.43 -28.58 -4.82
C ASP A 198 -13.40 -28.93 -3.73
N PHE A 199 -12.67 -27.95 -3.18
CA PHE A 199 -11.66 -28.17 -2.16
C PHE A 199 -12.26 -28.90 -0.94
N GLY A 200 -11.56 -29.87 -0.38
CA GLY A 200 -12.07 -30.70 0.73
C GLY A 200 -13.09 -31.77 0.32
N GLN A 201 -13.66 -31.74 -0.89
CA GLN A 201 -14.62 -32.75 -1.34
C GLN A 201 -13.91 -34.05 -1.72
N SER A 202 -13.99 -35.06 -0.85
CA SER A 202 -13.23 -36.33 -0.99
C SER A 202 -13.33 -37.05 -2.35
N SER A 203 -14.42 -36.84 -3.10
CA SER A 203 -14.68 -37.43 -4.43
C SER A 203 -14.15 -36.62 -5.60
N SER A 204 -13.77 -35.36 -5.41
CA SER A 204 -13.24 -34.50 -6.49
C SER A 204 -11.74 -34.73 -6.68
N GLU A 205 -11.27 -34.60 -7.92
CA GLU A 205 -9.84 -34.53 -8.22
C GLU A 205 -9.21 -33.21 -7.75
N ASN A 206 -10.04 -32.17 -7.58
CA ASN A 206 -9.62 -30.84 -7.15
C ASN A 206 -9.63 -30.64 -5.63
N LYS A 207 -9.83 -31.71 -4.86
CA LYS A 207 -10.05 -31.68 -3.40
C LYS A 207 -8.92 -31.09 -2.55
N GLY A 208 -7.73 -30.90 -3.13
CA GLY A 208 -6.60 -30.25 -2.48
C GLY A 208 -6.04 -29.06 -3.24
N TYR A 209 -6.69 -28.62 -4.32
CA TYR A 209 -6.14 -27.58 -5.18
C TYR A 209 -6.35 -26.17 -4.62
N VAL A 210 -5.24 -25.45 -4.51
CA VAL A 210 -5.19 -24.03 -4.17
C VAL A 210 -4.45 -23.30 -5.30
N TYR A 211 -4.93 -22.13 -5.67
CA TYR A 211 -4.34 -21.27 -6.70
C TYR A 211 -3.77 -20.03 -6.04
N ILE A 212 -2.50 -19.75 -6.27
CA ILE A 212 -1.79 -18.66 -5.61
C ILE A 212 -1.14 -17.78 -6.67
N TYR A 213 -1.36 -16.47 -6.56
CA TYR A 213 -0.64 -15.46 -7.33
C TYR A 213 0.45 -14.81 -6.48
N TYR A 214 1.69 -14.85 -6.95
CA TYR A 214 2.85 -14.34 -6.23
C TYR A 214 3.96 -13.86 -7.15
N THR A 215 4.83 -13.02 -6.63
CA THR A 215 6.09 -12.61 -7.28
C THR A 215 7.17 -13.65 -7.03
N ASP A 216 7.72 -14.23 -8.09
CA ASP A 216 8.86 -15.14 -8.03
C ASP A 216 10.18 -14.39 -8.21
N PHE A 217 10.99 -14.40 -7.15
CA PHE A 217 12.33 -13.83 -7.15
C PHE A 217 13.42 -14.83 -7.51
N SER A 218 13.11 -16.13 -7.51
CA SER A 218 14.10 -17.16 -7.88
C SER A 218 14.43 -17.14 -9.39
N ALA A 219 13.56 -16.55 -10.20
CA ALA A 219 13.69 -16.44 -11.66
C ALA A 219 14.07 -15.03 -12.15
N VAL A 220 14.61 -14.15 -11.29
CA VAL A 220 15.06 -12.81 -11.71
C VAL A 220 16.25 -12.93 -12.66
N THR A 221 16.11 -12.39 -13.87
CA THR A 221 17.19 -12.34 -14.87
C THR A 221 17.41 -10.91 -15.32
N GLY A 222 18.50 -10.28 -14.88
CA GLY A 222 18.73 -8.85 -15.11
C GLY A 222 17.63 -8.01 -14.48
N ASP A 223 17.07 -7.08 -15.23
CA ASP A 223 16.02 -6.14 -14.77
C ASP A 223 14.59 -6.70 -14.92
N GLN A 224 14.43 -8.01 -15.07
CA GLN A 224 13.13 -8.66 -15.20
C GLN A 224 12.78 -9.48 -13.96
N GLN A 225 11.59 -9.22 -13.45
CA GLN A 225 10.93 -9.99 -12.40
C GLN A 225 9.77 -10.81 -13.00
N THR A 226 9.39 -11.90 -12.33
CA THR A 226 8.27 -12.73 -12.77
C THR A 226 7.18 -12.71 -11.70
N ASN A 227 5.93 -12.43 -12.10
CA ASN A 227 4.77 -12.81 -11.29
C ASN A 227 4.21 -14.13 -11.81
N ARG A 228 3.68 -14.98 -10.93
CA ARG A 228 3.18 -16.30 -11.27
C ARG A 228 1.81 -16.53 -10.67
N LEU A 229 0.91 -17.09 -11.47
CA LEU A 229 -0.27 -17.81 -11.00
C LEU A 229 0.07 -19.31 -11.04
N SER A 230 0.12 -19.94 -9.87
CA SER A 230 0.44 -21.37 -9.75
C SER A 230 -0.64 -22.12 -8.98
N ARG A 231 -0.85 -23.39 -9.33
CA ARG A 231 -1.67 -24.33 -8.58
C ARG A 231 -0.78 -25.22 -7.71
N PHE A 232 -1.16 -25.43 -6.45
CA PHE A 232 -0.55 -26.40 -5.55
C PHE A 232 -1.57 -27.45 -5.10
N ASP A 233 -1.10 -28.63 -4.70
CA ASP A 233 -1.90 -29.73 -4.18
C ASP A 233 -1.61 -29.97 -2.68
N LEU A 234 -2.60 -29.69 -1.84
CA LEU A 234 -2.52 -29.84 -0.38
C LEU A 234 -2.92 -31.24 0.13
N THR A 235 -3.18 -32.22 -0.76
CA THR A 235 -3.63 -33.56 -0.35
C THR A 235 -2.59 -34.41 0.36
N SER A 236 -1.30 -34.23 0.07
CA SER A 236 -0.23 -34.92 0.81
C SER A 236 -0.24 -34.47 2.27
N ASN A 237 0.27 -35.29 3.18
CA ASN A 237 0.52 -34.89 4.57
C ASN A 237 1.95 -34.37 4.78
N ASP A 238 2.81 -34.48 3.77
CA ASP A 238 4.19 -33.97 3.79
C ASP A 238 4.24 -32.57 3.16
N ILE A 239 4.80 -31.60 3.88
CA ILE A 239 4.94 -30.23 3.40
C ILE A 239 5.88 -30.12 2.20
N GLU A 240 6.93 -30.95 2.11
CA GLU A 240 7.87 -30.89 0.99
C GLU A 240 7.25 -31.41 -0.30
N GLU A 241 6.37 -32.42 -0.21
CA GLU A 241 5.59 -32.89 -1.35
C GLU A 241 4.59 -31.82 -1.82
N ARG A 242 3.92 -31.12 -0.89
CA ARG A 242 3.03 -29.99 -1.24
C ARG A 242 3.81 -28.85 -1.88
N ASN A 243 4.96 -28.47 -1.32
CA ASN A 243 5.82 -27.43 -1.88
C ASN A 243 6.29 -27.77 -3.30
N SER A 244 6.61 -29.05 -3.53
CA SER A 244 7.04 -29.55 -4.85
C SER A 244 5.90 -29.83 -5.83
N SER A 245 4.64 -29.70 -5.40
CA SER A 245 3.46 -29.96 -6.23
C SER A 245 3.08 -28.80 -7.15
N GLU A 246 3.87 -27.72 -7.13
CA GLU A 246 3.63 -26.52 -7.92
C GLU A 246 3.41 -26.87 -9.40
N TYR A 247 2.33 -26.34 -9.95
CA TYR A 247 2.05 -26.34 -11.37
C TYR A 247 1.79 -24.90 -11.82
N PRO A 248 2.75 -24.22 -12.48
CA PRO A 248 2.58 -22.86 -12.97
C PRO A 248 1.55 -22.81 -14.11
N LEU A 249 0.53 -21.96 -13.96
CA LEU A 249 -0.50 -21.74 -14.98
C LEU A 249 -0.15 -20.55 -15.87
N ILE A 250 0.22 -19.42 -15.27
CA ILE A 250 0.60 -18.20 -16.00
C ILE A 250 1.82 -17.58 -15.33
N GLU A 251 2.87 -17.32 -16.10
CA GLU A 251 4.04 -16.54 -15.70
C GLU A 251 4.05 -15.23 -16.47
N PHE A 252 4.05 -14.11 -15.75
CA PHE A 252 4.05 -12.74 -16.28
C PHE A 252 5.44 -12.13 -16.11
N PHE A 253 6.18 -11.91 -17.20
CA PHE A 253 7.45 -11.21 -17.13
C PHE A 253 7.21 -9.70 -17.10
N ARG A 254 7.83 -9.01 -16.14
CA ARG A 254 7.63 -7.58 -15.87
C ARG A 254 8.94 -6.88 -15.48
N PRO A 255 9.00 -5.54 -15.58
CA PRO A 255 10.11 -4.78 -15.01
C PRO A 255 10.29 -5.08 -13.50
N SER A 256 11.53 -5.03 -13.02
CA SER A 256 11.89 -5.29 -11.61
C SER A 256 11.55 -4.15 -10.63
N ASP A 257 10.74 -3.17 -11.04
CA ASP A 257 10.38 -2.01 -10.19
C ASP A 257 9.51 -2.37 -8.97
N GLY A 258 8.83 -3.52 -9.03
CA GLY A 258 7.99 -4.07 -7.97
C GLY A 258 6.60 -3.46 -7.81
N TYR A 259 6.15 -2.57 -8.71
CA TYR A 259 4.87 -1.85 -8.59
C TYR A 259 3.73 -2.38 -9.47
N HIS A 260 2.51 -2.14 -9.00
CA HIS A 260 1.24 -2.38 -9.69
C HIS A 260 1.04 -3.84 -10.10
N ASN A 261 1.24 -4.73 -9.12
CA ASN A 261 1.11 -6.17 -9.30
C ASN A 261 -0.35 -6.64 -9.29
N GLY A 262 -1.28 -5.84 -8.76
CA GLY A 262 -2.62 -6.27 -8.40
C GLY A 262 -2.57 -7.49 -7.46
N GLY A 263 -3.31 -8.52 -7.83
CA GLY A 263 -3.00 -9.88 -7.41
C GLY A 263 -4.12 -10.63 -6.71
N SER A 264 -5.34 -10.09 -6.70
CA SER A 264 -6.51 -10.86 -6.24
C SER A 264 -6.74 -12.06 -7.15
N VAL A 265 -7.03 -13.20 -6.52
CA VAL A 265 -7.41 -14.46 -7.17
C VAL A 265 -8.72 -14.89 -6.50
N GLU A 266 -9.78 -15.10 -7.26
CA GLU A 266 -11.10 -15.49 -6.75
C GLU A 266 -11.81 -16.41 -7.74
N PHE A 267 -12.45 -17.47 -7.26
CA PHE A 267 -13.41 -18.22 -8.06
C PHE A 267 -14.74 -17.47 -8.15
N GLY A 268 -15.25 -17.33 -9.37
CA GLY A 268 -16.56 -16.78 -9.62
C GLY A 268 -17.70 -17.76 -9.28
N PRO A 269 -18.95 -17.26 -9.19
CA PRO A 269 -20.14 -18.09 -9.03
C PRO A 269 -20.35 -19.06 -10.22
N ASP A 270 -19.67 -18.80 -11.34
CA ASP A 270 -19.63 -19.64 -12.53
C ASP A 270 -18.53 -20.73 -12.49
N SER A 271 -17.81 -20.86 -11.37
CA SER A 271 -16.71 -21.82 -11.15
C SER A 271 -15.46 -21.59 -12.01
N PHE A 272 -15.33 -20.43 -12.66
CA PHE A 272 -14.10 -20.02 -13.32
C PHE A 272 -13.21 -19.18 -12.40
N LEU A 273 -11.91 -19.16 -12.69
CA LEU A 273 -10.93 -18.43 -11.90
C LEU A 273 -10.75 -17.01 -12.46
N TYR A 274 -10.92 -16.01 -11.60
CA TYR A 274 -10.71 -14.61 -11.90
C TYR A 274 -9.40 -14.12 -11.29
N ILE A 275 -8.59 -13.41 -12.07
CA ILE A 275 -7.31 -12.86 -11.63
C ILE A 275 -7.26 -11.36 -11.93
N ALA A 276 -6.96 -10.54 -10.93
CA ALA A 276 -6.81 -9.09 -11.07
C ALA A 276 -5.33 -8.71 -11.22
N ILE A 277 -4.94 -8.18 -12.38
CA ILE A 277 -3.53 -7.86 -12.70
C ILE A 277 -3.38 -6.38 -13.04
N GLY A 278 -2.45 -5.68 -12.39
CA GLY A 278 -2.16 -4.27 -12.66
C GLY A 278 -1.32 -4.04 -13.92
N GLU A 279 -1.13 -2.78 -14.28
CA GLU A 279 -0.41 -2.39 -15.50
C GLU A 279 1.12 -2.39 -15.36
N SER A 280 1.65 -2.76 -14.18
CA SER A 280 3.09 -2.97 -13.94
C SER A 280 3.99 -1.77 -14.27
N SER A 281 3.47 -0.56 -14.09
CA SER A 281 4.12 0.72 -14.44
C SER A 281 4.58 0.80 -15.89
N GLU A 282 3.95 0.04 -16.79
CA GLU A 282 4.39 -0.11 -18.18
C GLU A 282 3.40 0.58 -19.13
N PRO A 283 3.71 1.80 -19.62
CA PRO A 283 2.79 2.52 -20.50
C PRO A 283 2.42 1.77 -21.79
N SER A 284 3.27 0.85 -22.27
CA SER A 284 3.01 0.11 -23.50
C SER A 284 1.90 -0.95 -23.40
N VAL A 285 1.46 -1.31 -22.19
CA VAL A 285 0.34 -2.25 -21.97
C VAL A 285 -1.01 -1.56 -21.79
N HIS A 286 -1.02 -0.24 -21.57
CA HIS A 286 -2.24 0.54 -21.41
C HIS A 286 -3.17 0.36 -22.60
N GLN A 287 -4.41 -0.07 -22.33
CA GLN A 287 -5.46 -0.12 -23.34
C GLN A 287 -5.15 -1.10 -24.49
N THR A 288 -4.47 -2.20 -24.15
CA THR A 288 -4.12 -3.27 -25.10
C THR A 288 -4.68 -4.61 -24.65
N ILE A 289 -5.10 -5.42 -25.62
CA ILE A 289 -5.50 -6.82 -25.40
C ILE A 289 -4.79 -7.75 -26.37
N ASP A 290 -3.85 -7.26 -27.18
CA ASP A 290 -3.29 -7.97 -28.31
C ASP A 290 -1.84 -8.42 -28.12
N ARG A 291 -1.22 -8.09 -26.97
CA ARG A 291 0.19 -8.33 -26.72
C ARG A 291 0.47 -9.05 -25.40
N LYS A 292 0.20 -8.42 -24.26
CA LYS A 292 0.55 -8.88 -22.91
C LYS A 292 -0.71 -8.94 -22.04
N LEU A 293 -0.68 -9.76 -20.99
CA LEU A 293 -1.76 -9.90 -20.00
C LEU A 293 -1.51 -8.99 -18.79
N HIS A 294 -1.78 -7.68 -18.92
CA HIS A 294 -1.65 -6.70 -17.83
C HIS A 294 -2.80 -5.67 -17.84
N GLY A 295 -3.00 -4.97 -16.73
CA GLY A 295 -3.95 -3.83 -16.63
C GLY A 295 -5.42 -4.22 -16.79
N GLY A 296 -5.83 -5.35 -16.21
CA GLY A 296 -7.15 -5.93 -16.40
C GLY A 296 -7.54 -7.04 -15.43
N ILE A 297 -8.75 -7.56 -15.63
CA ILE A 297 -9.25 -8.77 -14.97
C ILE A 297 -9.25 -9.89 -16.01
N PHE A 298 -8.68 -11.03 -15.66
CA PHE A 298 -8.66 -12.24 -16.48
C PHE A 298 -9.64 -13.27 -15.94
N ARG A 299 -10.28 -14.04 -16.82
CA ARG A 299 -11.20 -15.12 -16.46
C ARG A 299 -10.82 -16.38 -17.24
N ILE A 300 -10.44 -17.44 -16.52
CA ILE A 300 -9.93 -18.69 -17.10
C ILE A 300 -10.63 -19.92 -16.52
N ASP A 301 -10.70 -20.99 -17.31
CA ASP A 301 -11.21 -22.30 -16.92
C ASP A 301 -10.07 -23.25 -16.55
N VAL A 302 -9.83 -23.40 -15.25
CA VAL A 302 -8.80 -24.30 -14.71
C VAL A 302 -9.23 -25.78 -14.73
N ASN A 303 -10.52 -26.06 -14.90
CA ASN A 303 -11.06 -27.42 -15.03
C ASN A 303 -10.98 -27.95 -16.46
N LYS A 304 -10.76 -27.06 -17.44
CA LYS A 304 -10.61 -27.40 -18.87
C LYS A 304 -11.78 -28.24 -19.38
N VAL A 305 -12.99 -27.79 -19.08
CA VAL A 305 -14.22 -28.55 -19.34
C VAL A 305 -14.38 -28.85 -20.83
N GLY A 306 -13.97 -27.94 -21.71
CA GLY A 306 -13.97 -28.14 -23.15
C GLY A 306 -15.35 -28.06 -23.80
N GLY A 307 -15.39 -28.28 -25.12
CA GLY A 307 -16.63 -28.29 -25.90
C GLY A 307 -17.30 -26.92 -25.99
N GLU A 308 -18.58 -26.86 -25.67
CA GLU A 308 -19.36 -25.62 -25.73
C GLU A 308 -19.09 -24.66 -24.55
N ILE A 309 -18.34 -25.10 -23.53
CA ILE A 309 -18.09 -24.32 -22.31
C ILE A 309 -16.79 -23.51 -22.44
N SER A 310 -15.71 -24.15 -22.86
CA SER A 310 -14.39 -23.53 -22.92
C SER A 310 -13.52 -24.18 -24.01
N HIS A 311 -12.44 -23.51 -24.40
CA HIS A 311 -11.51 -23.99 -25.42
C HIS A 311 -10.05 -23.65 -25.09
N GLU A 312 -9.10 -24.31 -25.74
CA GLU A 312 -7.67 -24.01 -25.55
C GLU A 312 -7.34 -22.58 -25.99
N PRO A 313 -6.50 -21.84 -25.24
CA PRO A 313 -6.07 -20.51 -25.67
C PRO A 313 -5.50 -20.55 -27.10
N PRO A 314 -6.04 -19.75 -28.04
CA PRO A 314 -5.67 -19.87 -29.45
C PRO A 314 -4.24 -19.37 -29.74
N ARG A 315 -3.62 -18.67 -28.79
CA ARG A 315 -2.24 -18.15 -28.89
C ARG A 315 -1.68 -17.83 -27.51
N GLN A 316 -0.37 -17.66 -27.44
CA GLN A 316 0.33 -17.16 -26.26
C GLN A 316 0.42 -15.63 -26.27
N ALA A 317 0.38 -15.03 -25.09
CA ALA A 317 0.77 -13.64 -24.89
C ALA A 317 2.29 -13.46 -25.01
N GLN A 318 2.72 -12.27 -25.40
CA GLN A 318 4.13 -11.88 -25.39
C GLN A 318 4.59 -11.76 -23.95
N GLU A 319 5.85 -12.12 -23.68
CA GLU A 319 6.42 -12.05 -22.33
C GLU A 319 5.53 -12.73 -21.28
N THR A 320 4.93 -13.84 -21.68
CA THR A 320 4.09 -14.67 -20.83
C THR A 320 4.30 -16.13 -21.19
N ILE A 321 4.35 -16.99 -20.18
CA ILE A 321 4.22 -18.44 -20.36
C ILE A 321 2.86 -18.83 -19.80
N SER A 322 2.01 -19.46 -20.61
CA SER A 322 0.67 -19.87 -20.18
C SER A 322 0.37 -21.33 -20.53
N GLN A 323 -0.18 -22.07 -19.57
CA GLN A 323 -0.54 -23.48 -19.73
C GLN A 323 -1.61 -23.91 -18.72
N GLY A 324 -2.22 -25.08 -18.95
CA GLY A 324 -2.97 -25.76 -17.90
C GLY A 324 -4.39 -25.25 -17.64
N TYR A 325 -4.88 -24.28 -18.43
CA TYR A 325 -6.24 -23.75 -18.38
C TYR A 325 -6.83 -23.60 -19.79
N TYR A 326 -8.15 -23.49 -19.88
CA TYR A 326 -8.92 -23.13 -21.08
C TYR A 326 -9.52 -21.73 -20.94
N ILE A 327 -9.96 -21.14 -22.05
CA ILE A 327 -10.70 -19.88 -22.09
C ILE A 327 -12.20 -20.20 -22.12
N PRO A 328 -13.02 -19.67 -21.21
CA PRO A 328 -14.47 -19.76 -21.33
C PRO A 328 -14.97 -19.16 -22.66
N ASN A 329 -15.82 -19.91 -23.37
CA ASN A 329 -16.29 -19.52 -24.71
C ASN A 329 -17.13 -18.24 -24.71
N ASP A 330 -17.64 -17.84 -23.55
CA ASP A 330 -18.38 -16.61 -23.35
C ASP A 330 -17.53 -15.46 -22.81
N ASN A 331 -16.20 -15.54 -22.83
CA ASN A 331 -15.37 -14.35 -22.59
C ASN A 331 -15.63 -13.26 -23.66
N PRO A 332 -15.54 -11.97 -23.30
CA PRO A 332 -16.01 -10.87 -24.15
C PRO A 332 -15.25 -10.67 -25.45
N PHE A 333 -13.98 -11.11 -25.51
CA PHE A 333 -13.11 -10.90 -26.67
C PHE A 333 -12.85 -12.18 -27.47
N VAL A 334 -13.57 -13.28 -27.18
CA VAL A 334 -13.46 -14.54 -27.90
C VAL A 334 -13.76 -14.34 -29.39
N GLY A 335 -12.87 -14.84 -30.25
CA GLY A 335 -13.00 -14.73 -31.71
C GLY A 335 -12.65 -13.36 -32.29
N GLN A 336 -12.26 -12.37 -31.47
CA GLN A 336 -11.75 -11.10 -31.98
C GLN A 336 -10.31 -11.29 -32.50
N SER A 337 -10.05 -10.76 -33.71
CA SER A 337 -8.73 -10.89 -34.35
C SER A 337 -7.63 -10.35 -33.44
N ASN A 338 -6.63 -11.19 -33.17
CA ASN A 338 -5.46 -10.91 -32.33
C ASN A 338 -5.76 -10.55 -30.87
N ALA A 339 -6.98 -10.68 -30.36
CA ALA A 339 -7.22 -10.51 -28.94
C ALA A 339 -6.58 -11.65 -28.13
N LEU A 340 -6.17 -11.34 -26.90
CA LEU A 340 -5.96 -12.30 -25.83
C LEU A 340 -7.34 -12.53 -25.20
N GLU A 341 -7.82 -13.76 -25.31
CA GLU A 341 -9.20 -14.09 -24.97
C GLU A 341 -9.40 -14.29 -23.46
N GLU A 342 -8.32 -14.23 -22.68
CA GLU A 342 -8.31 -14.24 -21.22
C GLU A 342 -9.00 -13.00 -20.62
N PHE A 343 -8.98 -11.86 -21.30
CA PHE A 343 -9.52 -10.60 -20.77
C PHE A 343 -11.03 -10.69 -20.51
N TRP A 344 -11.41 -10.46 -19.25
CA TRP A 344 -12.79 -10.20 -18.84
C TRP A 344 -13.09 -8.70 -18.84
N ALA A 345 -12.15 -7.89 -18.36
CA ALA A 345 -12.21 -6.43 -18.35
C ALA A 345 -10.79 -5.84 -18.47
N LEU A 346 -10.69 -4.57 -18.91
CA LEU A 346 -9.42 -3.88 -19.13
C LEU A 346 -9.47 -2.41 -18.69
N GLY A 347 -8.34 -1.71 -18.80
CA GLY A 347 -8.27 -0.27 -18.53
C GLY A 347 -8.28 0.04 -17.03
N LEU A 348 -7.72 -0.87 -16.23
CA LEU A 348 -7.51 -0.74 -14.80
C LEU A 348 -6.05 -0.43 -14.51
N ARG A 349 -5.76 0.21 -13.37
CA ARG A 349 -4.39 0.59 -13.00
C ARG A 349 -3.74 -0.47 -12.13
N ASN A 350 -4.22 -0.62 -10.90
CA ASN A 350 -3.70 -1.55 -9.91
C ASN A 350 -4.88 -2.19 -9.16
N PRO A 351 -5.63 -3.10 -9.83
CA PRO A 351 -6.81 -3.73 -9.27
C PRO A 351 -6.39 -4.68 -8.13
N PHE A 352 -6.68 -4.28 -6.88
CA PHE A 352 -6.01 -4.86 -5.70
C PHE A 352 -6.79 -6.03 -5.07
N ARG A 353 -8.02 -5.82 -4.61
CA ARG A 353 -8.97 -6.88 -4.21
C ARG A 353 -10.22 -6.86 -5.05
N ILE A 354 -10.61 -8.04 -5.51
CA ILE A 354 -11.92 -8.29 -6.10
C ILE A 354 -12.75 -9.16 -5.16
N SER A 355 -14.07 -9.04 -5.21
CA SER A 355 -14.98 -9.95 -4.53
C SER A 355 -16.31 -10.05 -5.27
N PHE A 356 -16.92 -11.23 -5.26
CA PHE A 356 -18.27 -11.41 -5.79
C PHE A 356 -19.31 -11.10 -4.71
N ASP A 357 -20.32 -10.32 -5.06
CA ASP A 357 -21.52 -10.19 -4.24
C ASP A 357 -22.32 -11.50 -4.32
N PRO A 358 -22.47 -12.25 -3.21
CA PRO A 358 -23.04 -13.59 -3.23
C PRO A 358 -24.54 -13.62 -3.57
N GLU A 359 -25.23 -12.46 -3.57
CA GLU A 359 -26.65 -12.39 -3.96
C GLU A 359 -26.86 -11.92 -5.40
N THR A 360 -25.93 -11.14 -5.97
CA THR A 360 -26.12 -10.51 -7.29
C THR A 360 -25.11 -10.94 -8.34
N ASP A 361 -24.11 -11.75 -7.96
CA ASP A 361 -22.99 -12.20 -8.79
C ASP A 361 -22.14 -11.06 -9.39
N LYS A 362 -22.34 -9.82 -8.92
CA LYS A 362 -21.55 -8.66 -9.34
C LYS A 362 -20.14 -8.77 -8.78
N LEU A 363 -19.16 -8.56 -9.65
CA LEU A 363 -17.74 -8.51 -9.27
C LEU A 363 -17.38 -7.09 -8.82
N TRP A 364 -17.07 -6.89 -7.55
CA TRP A 364 -16.63 -5.62 -6.98
C TRP A 364 -15.10 -5.55 -6.97
N LEU A 365 -14.55 -4.34 -7.14
CA LEU A 365 -13.12 -4.09 -7.20
C LEU A 365 -12.77 -2.79 -6.46
N GLY A 366 -11.66 -2.80 -5.70
CA GLY A 366 -10.89 -1.59 -5.40
C GLY A 366 -9.71 -1.44 -6.36
N ASP A 367 -9.67 -0.36 -7.13
CA ASP A 367 -8.57 -0.05 -8.05
C ASP A 367 -7.72 1.08 -7.47
N VAL A 368 -6.46 0.79 -7.15
CA VAL A 368 -5.57 1.76 -6.50
C VAL A 368 -5.13 2.81 -7.50
N GLY A 369 -5.49 4.05 -7.18
CA GLY A 369 -5.33 5.25 -7.99
C GLY A 369 -3.89 5.61 -8.34
N SER A 370 -3.71 6.54 -9.27
CA SER A 370 -2.40 7.07 -9.61
C SER A 370 -2.04 8.25 -8.72
N THR A 371 -2.46 9.45 -9.11
CA THR A 371 -1.96 10.69 -8.52
C THR A 371 -3.06 11.45 -7.80
N ARG A 372 -4.33 11.16 -8.10
CA ARG A 372 -5.42 12.05 -7.69
C ARG A 372 -6.59 11.32 -7.08
N PHE A 373 -6.98 10.14 -7.57
CA PHE A 373 -8.22 9.52 -7.13
C PHE A 373 -8.08 8.04 -6.87
N GLU A 374 -8.70 7.58 -5.77
CA GLU A 374 -8.94 6.17 -5.52
C GLU A 374 -10.33 5.77 -6.02
N GLU A 375 -10.50 4.51 -6.44
CA GLU A 375 -11.73 4.06 -7.10
C GLU A 375 -12.32 2.76 -6.55
N ILE A 376 -13.66 2.70 -6.52
CA ILE A 376 -14.43 1.46 -6.41
C ILE A 376 -15.15 1.23 -7.74
N ASN A 377 -14.96 0.04 -8.28
CA ASN A 377 -15.51 -0.39 -9.55
C ASN A 377 -16.42 -1.61 -9.36
N VAL A 378 -17.48 -1.70 -10.16
CA VAL A 378 -18.21 -2.96 -10.39
C VAL A 378 -17.83 -3.43 -11.79
N ILE A 379 -17.19 -4.58 -11.84
CA ILE A 379 -16.59 -5.16 -13.04
C ILE A 379 -17.64 -5.81 -13.92
N GLU A 380 -17.76 -5.33 -15.15
CA GLU A 380 -18.67 -5.85 -16.15
C GLU A 380 -17.91 -6.54 -17.30
N LYS A 381 -18.58 -7.51 -17.93
CA LYS A 381 -18.07 -8.24 -19.09
C LYS A 381 -17.71 -7.29 -20.23
N GLY A 382 -16.44 -7.29 -20.63
CA GLY A 382 -15.91 -6.43 -21.70
C GLY A 382 -15.82 -4.96 -21.32
N GLY A 383 -15.91 -4.65 -20.02
CA GLY A 383 -15.79 -3.30 -19.49
C GLY A 383 -14.37 -2.74 -19.62
N ASN A 384 -14.29 -1.45 -19.93
CA ASN A 384 -13.07 -0.67 -20.01
C ASN A 384 -13.13 0.51 -19.04
N TYR A 385 -12.27 0.48 -18.03
CA TYR A 385 -12.23 1.43 -16.92
C TYR A 385 -11.38 2.67 -17.21
N GLN A 386 -10.97 2.84 -18.46
CA GLN A 386 -10.46 4.07 -19.06
C GLN A 386 -9.07 4.53 -18.59
N PHE A 387 -8.42 3.87 -17.63
CA PHE A 387 -7.02 4.15 -17.29
C PHE A 387 -6.11 3.91 -18.51
N PRO A 388 -5.16 4.81 -18.83
CA PRO A 388 -4.70 5.96 -18.07
C PRO A 388 -5.40 7.28 -18.40
N PHE A 389 -6.40 7.28 -19.29
CA PHE A 389 -6.97 8.51 -19.85
C PHE A 389 -7.88 9.25 -18.88
N ILE A 390 -8.57 8.53 -18.00
CA ILE A 390 -9.45 9.08 -16.97
C ILE A 390 -9.08 8.45 -15.63
N GLU A 391 -9.01 9.28 -14.59
CA GLU A 391 -8.84 8.89 -13.18
C GLU A 391 -9.96 9.57 -12.37
N GLY A 392 -10.72 8.79 -11.61
CA GLY A 392 -12.03 9.19 -11.09
C GLY A 392 -12.93 9.60 -12.25
N PHE A 393 -13.43 10.84 -12.23
CA PHE A 393 -14.19 11.42 -13.34
C PHE A 393 -13.41 12.49 -14.12
N THR A 394 -12.08 12.56 -13.93
CA THR A 394 -11.24 13.65 -14.47
C THR A 394 -10.30 13.12 -15.55
N PRO A 395 -10.17 13.80 -16.70
CA PRO A 395 -9.12 13.50 -17.66
C PRO A 395 -7.72 13.66 -17.06
N THR A 396 -6.81 12.79 -17.45
CA THR A 396 -5.38 12.91 -17.13
C THR A 396 -4.65 13.66 -18.24
N ASP A 397 -3.31 13.71 -18.18
CA ASP A 397 -2.48 14.29 -19.24
C ASP A 397 -2.37 13.38 -20.49
N PHE A 398 -2.95 12.17 -20.45
CA PHE A 398 -2.99 11.27 -21.60
C PHE A 398 -4.15 11.64 -22.54
N GLU A 399 -3.86 11.82 -23.83
CA GLU A 399 -4.88 12.11 -24.83
C GLU A 399 -5.74 10.87 -25.10
N LYS A 400 -7.02 10.96 -24.73
CA LYS A 400 -7.99 9.88 -24.95
C LYS A 400 -8.35 9.78 -26.44
N PRO A 401 -8.22 8.60 -27.08
CA PRO A 401 -8.70 8.40 -28.45
C PRO A 401 -10.24 8.45 -28.51
N ALA A 402 -10.78 8.67 -29.70
CA ALA A 402 -12.22 8.79 -29.91
C ALA A 402 -13.01 7.50 -29.63
N THR A 403 -12.34 6.35 -29.60
CA THR A 403 -12.96 5.04 -29.33
C THR A 403 -11.98 4.17 -28.58
N LEU A 404 -12.44 3.57 -27.48
CA LEU A 404 -11.69 2.59 -26.71
C LEU A 404 -12.17 1.16 -27.02
N ILE A 405 -11.32 0.18 -26.71
CA ILE A 405 -11.67 -1.25 -26.80
C ILE A 405 -12.69 -1.56 -25.70
N GLY A 406 -13.71 -2.35 -25.99
CA GLY A 406 -14.73 -2.71 -25.00
C GLY A 406 -15.72 -1.57 -24.69
N THR A 407 -16.41 -1.69 -23.57
CA THR A 407 -17.45 -0.75 -23.13
C THR A 407 -16.89 0.20 -22.08
N GLU A 408 -16.88 1.51 -22.36
CA GLU A 408 -16.39 2.50 -21.40
C GLU A 408 -17.27 2.56 -20.14
N ILE A 409 -16.67 2.30 -18.97
CA ILE A 409 -17.34 2.28 -17.68
C ILE A 409 -16.64 3.27 -16.74
N LYS A 410 -17.42 3.95 -15.92
CA LYS A 410 -16.93 4.87 -14.89
C LYS A 410 -16.96 4.19 -13.53
N PRO A 411 -16.10 4.63 -12.59
CA PRO A 411 -16.16 4.11 -11.23
C PRO A 411 -17.49 4.39 -10.56
N LYS A 412 -17.92 3.44 -9.72
CA LYS A 412 -19.12 3.53 -8.89
C LYS A 412 -18.93 4.52 -7.75
N PHE A 413 -17.70 4.65 -7.27
CA PHE A 413 -17.27 5.63 -6.28
C PHE A 413 -15.83 6.02 -6.51
N TYR A 414 -15.49 7.24 -6.16
CA TYR A 414 -14.11 7.70 -6.11
C TYR A 414 -13.98 8.82 -5.07
N TYR A 415 -12.78 9.01 -4.54
CA TYR A 415 -12.45 10.22 -3.77
C TYR A 415 -11.09 10.77 -4.18
N GLU A 416 -10.93 12.08 -4.05
CA GLU A 416 -9.64 12.73 -4.24
C GLU A 416 -8.73 12.39 -3.07
N HIS A 417 -7.48 12.04 -3.34
CA HIS A 417 -6.48 11.72 -2.32
C HIS A 417 -6.48 12.78 -1.21
N THR A 418 -6.23 12.35 0.01
CA THR A 418 -6.03 13.24 1.16
C THR A 418 -4.64 13.04 1.73
N ALA A 419 -4.33 13.74 2.81
CA ALA A 419 -3.14 13.46 3.59
C ALA A 419 -3.07 12.00 4.10
N TYR A 420 -4.22 11.32 4.25
CA TYR A 420 -4.31 10.01 4.90
C TYR A 420 -4.97 8.94 4.04
N GLU A 421 -5.82 9.31 3.09
CA GLU A 421 -6.58 8.38 2.23
C GLU A 421 -6.06 8.47 0.81
N ARG A 422 -5.51 7.37 0.30
CA ARG A 422 -4.84 7.30 -1.01
C ARG A 422 -4.60 5.87 -1.51
N SER A 423 -5.35 4.89 -1.00
CA SER A 423 -5.21 3.49 -1.39
C SER A 423 -6.48 2.70 -1.04
N ILE A 424 -7.57 2.87 -1.83
CA ILE A 424 -8.71 1.95 -1.74
C ILE A 424 -8.26 0.62 -2.30
N ILE A 425 -8.24 -0.41 -1.45
CA ILE A 425 -7.82 -1.75 -1.88
C ILE A 425 -8.98 -2.71 -2.12
N GLY A 426 -10.22 -2.30 -1.84
CA GLY A 426 -11.42 -3.12 -2.03
C GLY A 426 -12.04 -3.60 -0.73
N GLY A 427 -12.95 -4.58 -0.84
CA GLY A 427 -13.87 -4.96 0.22
C GLY A 427 -14.85 -6.05 -0.18
N VAL A 428 -15.95 -6.17 0.55
CA VAL A 428 -17.04 -7.15 0.30
C VAL A 428 -18.41 -6.52 0.44
N VAL A 429 -19.39 -6.97 -0.34
CA VAL A 429 -20.80 -6.62 -0.09
C VAL A 429 -21.34 -7.48 1.05
N TYR A 430 -21.74 -6.83 2.14
CA TYR A 430 -22.23 -7.53 3.33
C TYR A 430 -23.71 -7.87 3.20
N ARG A 431 -23.99 -9.14 2.86
CA ARG A 431 -25.34 -9.71 2.77
C ARG A 431 -25.82 -10.45 4.02
N PRO A 432 -24.97 -11.04 4.90
CA PRO A 432 -25.47 -11.72 6.10
C PRO A 432 -26.25 -10.83 7.06
N ASN A 433 -27.14 -11.43 7.85
CA ASN A 433 -27.99 -10.72 8.81
C ASN A 433 -27.41 -10.67 10.24
N LYS A 434 -26.12 -10.97 10.44
CA LYS A 434 -25.49 -10.94 11.78
C LYS A 434 -25.34 -9.50 12.29
N TYR A 435 -25.08 -8.56 11.40
CA TYR A 435 -25.07 -7.11 11.65
C TYR A 435 -26.10 -6.43 10.73
N PRO A 436 -27.39 -6.43 11.08
CA PRO A 436 -28.45 -5.91 10.20
C PRO A 436 -28.22 -4.47 9.72
N GLU A 437 -27.58 -3.64 10.53
CA GLU A 437 -27.24 -2.25 10.21
C GLU A 437 -26.16 -2.09 9.12
N LEU A 438 -25.39 -3.15 8.85
CA LEU A 438 -24.40 -3.19 7.77
C LEU A 438 -24.93 -3.89 6.52
N SER A 439 -26.13 -4.49 6.58
CA SER A 439 -26.72 -5.21 5.45
C SER A 439 -26.82 -4.33 4.20
N ASN A 440 -26.51 -4.92 3.05
CA ASN A 440 -26.47 -4.28 1.72
C ASN A 440 -25.41 -3.20 1.55
N ASN A 441 -24.50 -3.01 2.50
CA ASN A 441 -23.37 -2.12 2.30
C ASN A 441 -22.17 -2.87 1.72
N TYR A 442 -21.45 -2.22 0.81
CA TYR A 442 -20.09 -2.57 0.47
C TYR A 442 -19.17 -2.08 1.59
N ILE A 443 -18.57 -3.04 2.28
CA ILE A 443 -17.63 -2.80 3.37
C ILE A 443 -16.22 -2.83 2.78
N TYR A 444 -15.60 -1.66 2.66
CA TYR A 444 -14.31 -1.48 2.01
C TYR A 444 -13.33 -0.77 2.91
N MET A 445 -12.06 -0.75 2.50
CA MET A 445 -11.01 -0.09 3.27
C MET A 445 -10.09 0.76 2.41
N ASP A 446 -9.40 1.66 3.09
CA ASP A 446 -8.20 2.31 2.58
C ASP A 446 -6.97 1.79 3.35
N ASN A 447 -6.00 1.22 2.63
CA ASN A 447 -4.81 0.59 3.21
C ASN A 447 -3.90 1.60 3.92
N TYR A 448 -3.80 2.83 3.40
CA TYR A 448 -2.86 3.83 3.91
C TYR A 448 -3.35 4.46 5.23
N SER A 449 -4.62 4.85 5.30
CA SER A 449 -5.29 5.36 6.49
C SER A 449 -5.58 4.25 7.50
N GLY A 450 -5.80 3.02 7.02
CA GLY A 450 -6.32 1.91 7.82
C GLY A 450 -7.81 2.02 8.17
N ARG A 451 -8.54 2.98 7.57
CA ARG A 451 -9.98 3.17 7.82
C ARG A 451 -10.80 2.10 7.08
N ILE A 452 -11.87 1.64 7.73
CA ILE A 452 -12.90 0.77 7.15
C ILE A 452 -14.19 1.57 7.04
N TYR A 453 -14.85 1.47 5.90
CA TYR A 453 -16.09 2.18 5.58
C TYR A 453 -17.21 1.20 5.22
N ALA A 454 -18.44 1.68 5.37
CA ALA A 454 -19.62 1.10 4.76
C ALA A 454 -20.20 2.10 3.75
N ILE A 455 -20.61 1.62 2.58
CA ILE A 455 -21.33 2.41 1.60
C ILE A 455 -22.44 1.58 0.95
N ASP A 456 -23.61 2.17 0.75
CA ASP A 456 -24.81 1.49 0.25
C ASP A 456 -24.58 0.93 -1.17
N ALA A 457 -24.47 -0.41 -1.29
CA ALA A 457 -24.07 -1.11 -2.52
C ALA A 457 -25.17 -1.17 -3.58
N ASP A 458 -26.42 -0.90 -3.20
CA ASP A 458 -27.57 -1.02 -4.11
C ASP A 458 -27.78 0.27 -4.93
N ARG A 459 -26.96 1.31 -4.70
CA ARG A 459 -27.00 2.56 -5.48
C ARG A 459 -26.25 2.42 -6.80
N ASP A 460 -26.71 3.16 -7.80
CA ASP A 460 -26.04 3.20 -9.11
C ASP A 460 -24.71 3.98 -9.07
N ILE A 461 -24.69 5.10 -8.34
CA ILE A 461 -23.49 5.84 -7.95
C ILE A 461 -23.47 5.85 -6.42
N LEU A 462 -22.36 5.41 -5.84
CA LEU A 462 -22.22 5.30 -4.39
C LEU A 462 -21.82 6.66 -3.84
N GLU A 463 -22.43 7.06 -2.73
CA GLU A 463 -22.18 8.36 -2.11
C GLU A 463 -22.29 8.24 -0.58
N ASN A 464 -21.68 9.19 0.13
CA ASN A 464 -21.77 9.32 1.60
C ASN A 464 -21.31 8.04 2.35
N PRO A 465 -20.06 7.57 2.15
CA PRO A 465 -19.54 6.47 2.94
C PRO A 465 -19.56 6.81 4.43
N VAL A 466 -19.87 5.80 5.25
CA VAL A 466 -19.82 5.90 6.72
C VAL A 466 -18.55 5.22 7.19
N THR A 467 -17.68 5.96 7.87
CA THR A 467 -16.51 5.36 8.53
C THR A 467 -16.97 4.50 9.70
N LEU A 468 -16.65 3.21 9.66
CA LEU A 468 -16.98 2.27 10.73
C LEU A 468 -15.95 2.33 11.83
N THR A 469 -14.68 2.17 11.46
CA THR A 469 -13.56 2.08 12.40
C THR A 469 -12.24 2.28 11.68
N ARG A 470 -11.14 2.08 12.41
CA ARG A 470 -9.78 2.16 11.88
C ARG A 470 -8.86 1.14 12.54
N SER A 471 -7.98 0.56 11.75
CA SER A 471 -6.87 -0.28 12.22
C SER A 471 -5.76 0.55 12.87
N GLU A 472 -5.09 -0.04 13.86
CA GLU A 472 -3.89 0.56 14.49
C GLU A 472 -2.71 0.66 13.50
N GLN A 473 -2.61 -0.32 12.60
CA GLN A 473 -1.60 -0.33 11.54
C GLN A 473 -2.06 0.52 10.36
N VAL A 474 -1.15 1.35 9.87
CA VAL A 474 -1.36 2.41 8.85
C VAL A 474 -0.14 2.52 7.93
N ALA A 475 -0.18 3.39 6.93
CA ALA A 475 0.92 3.77 6.04
C ALA A 475 1.62 2.55 5.38
N GLN A 476 0.96 1.94 4.39
CA GLN A 476 1.43 0.74 3.65
C GLN A 476 1.65 -0.52 4.49
N ARG A 477 1.30 -0.48 5.78
CA ARG A 477 1.24 -1.64 6.69
C ARG A 477 -0.17 -1.90 7.22
N GLY A 478 -1.17 -1.25 6.61
CA GLY A 478 -2.55 -1.29 7.07
C GLY A 478 -3.26 -2.62 6.82
N ILE A 479 -4.58 -2.54 6.70
CA ILE A 479 -5.42 -3.70 6.40
C ILE A 479 -5.20 -4.10 4.93
N THR A 480 -5.20 -5.39 4.64
CA THR A 480 -4.86 -5.95 3.31
C THR A 480 -5.97 -6.76 2.65
N SER A 481 -6.96 -7.20 3.41
CA SER A 481 -8.15 -7.86 2.88
C SER A 481 -9.29 -7.76 3.89
N ILE A 482 -10.53 -7.75 3.40
CA ILE A 482 -11.74 -8.00 4.19
C ILE A 482 -12.41 -9.21 3.59
N ILE A 483 -12.89 -10.11 4.44
CA ILE A 483 -13.75 -11.25 4.05
C ILE A 483 -14.95 -11.34 4.98
N THR A 484 -15.95 -12.09 4.54
CA THR A 484 -17.09 -12.45 5.39
C THR A 484 -16.97 -13.92 5.79
N SER A 485 -17.09 -14.23 7.09
CA SER A 485 -17.11 -15.61 7.55
C SER A 485 -18.45 -16.29 7.25
N PRO A 486 -18.52 -17.63 7.21
CA PRO A 486 -19.78 -18.36 7.02
C PRO A 486 -20.84 -18.05 8.10
N THR A 487 -20.41 -17.60 9.28
CA THR A 487 -21.31 -17.17 10.37
C THR A 487 -21.72 -15.69 10.28
N GLY A 488 -21.30 -14.98 9.23
CA GLY A 488 -21.62 -13.58 8.98
C GLY A 488 -20.74 -12.57 9.71
N GLU A 489 -19.56 -12.97 10.19
CA GLU A 489 -18.58 -12.04 10.77
C GLU A 489 -17.78 -11.34 9.67
N ILE A 490 -17.48 -10.06 9.84
CA ILE A 490 -16.58 -9.34 8.94
C ILE A 490 -15.17 -9.43 9.52
N LEU A 491 -14.26 -10.05 8.77
CA LEU A 491 -12.87 -10.25 9.16
C LEU A 491 -11.94 -9.42 8.28
N ALA A 492 -10.80 -9.02 8.85
CA ALA A 492 -9.83 -8.18 8.18
C ALA A 492 -8.39 -8.66 8.48
N THR A 493 -7.53 -8.75 7.48
CA THR A 493 -6.10 -9.05 7.69
C THR A 493 -5.30 -7.77 7.89
N SER A 494 -4.41 -7.75 8.89
CA SER A 494 -3.50 -6.62 9.15
C SER A 494 -2.05 -7.09 9.09
N LEU A 495 -1.23 -6.41 8.28
CA LEU A 495 0.13 -6.86 7.93
C LEU A 495 1.10 -6.95 9.11
N GLY A 496 0.90 -6.26 10.22
CA GLY A 496 1.90 -6.27 11.30
C GLY A 496 3.28 -5.75 10.89
N HIS A 497 4.32 -6.13 11.64
CA HIS A 497 5.71 -5.73 11.40
C HIS A 497 6.38 -6.67 10.37
N SER A 498 7.43 -6.16 9.70
CA SER A 498 8.04 -6.84 8.53
C SER A 498 8.46 -8.30 8.78
N GLN A 499 9.09 -8.58 9.93
CA GLN A 499 9.68 -9.88 10.25
C GLN A 499 9.19 -10.46 11.58
N ILE A 500 8.36 -9.71 12.31
CA ILE A 500 7.90 -10.11 13.63
C ILE A 500 6.44 -10.54 13.51
N PRO A 501 6.04 -11.68 14.10
CA PRO A 501 4.66 -12.15 14.09
C PRO A 501 3.70 -11.25 14.90
N THR A 502 3.38 -10.06 14.38
CA THR A 502 2.43 -9.11 14.98
C THR A 502 1.21 -8.85 14.10
N GLY A 503 1.22 -9.37 12.88
CA GLY A 503 0.09 -9.36 11.97
C GLY A 503 -1.06 -10.25 12.47
N ARG A 504 -2.28 -9.88 12.12
CA ARG A 504 -3.50 -10.39 12.76
C ARG A 504 -4.63 -10.63 11.77
N LEU A 505 -5.48 -11.60 12.11
CA LEU A 505 -6.83 -11.70 11.60
C LEU A 505 -7.76 -11.01 12.61
N LEU A 506 -8.25 -9.83 12.26
CA LEU A 506 -9.13 -9.00 13.07
C LEU A 506 -10.58 -9.28 12.73
N LYS A 507 -11.47 -9.05 13.69
CA LYS A 507 -12.92 -9.08 13.51
C LYS A 507 -13.51 -7.71 13.82
N LEU A 508 -14.38 -7.23 12.94
CA LEU A 508 -15.17 -6.03 13.14
C LEU A 508 -16.36 -6.35 14.06
N VAL A 509 -16.48 -5.64 15.17
CA VAL A 509 -17.54 -5.85 16.17
C VAL A 509 -18.12 -4.51 16.65
N PRO A 510 -19.39 -4.47 17.11
CA PRO A 510 -19.94 -3.28 17.73
C PRO A 510 -19.12 -2.86 18.96
N ALA A 511 -18.92 -1.56 19.15
CA ALA A 511 -18.13 -1.00 20.25
C ALA A 511 -18.85 -1.05 21.61
N THR A 512 -19.25 -2.25 22.05
CA THR A 512 -19.83 -2.48 23.38
C THR A 512 -18.75 -2.39 24.47
N ALA A 513 -19.16 -2.21 25.73
CA ALA A 513 -18.22 -2.17 26.85
C ALA A 513 -17.32 -3.43 26.95
N GLU A 514 -17.85 -4.59 26.56
CA GLU A 514 -17.11 -5.86 26.50
C GLU A 514 -15.98 -5.80 25.46
N PHE A 515 -16.28 -5.43 24.21
CA PHE A 515 -15.27 -5.39 23.15
C PHE A 515 -14.28 -4.25 23.32
N LEU A 516 -14.69 -3.14 23.93
CA LEU A 516 -13.78 -2.05 24.29
C LEU A 516 -12.79 -2.48 25.38
N ASP A 517 -13.22 -3.29 26.36
CA ASP A 517 -12.30 -3.86 27.36
C ASP A 517 -11.32 -4.85 26.74
N ILE A 518 -11.80 -5.75 25.86
CA ILE A 518 -10.93 -6.67 25.09
C ILE A 518 -9.89 -5.87 24.31
N LYS A 519 -10.30 -4.86 23.55
CA LYS A 519 -9.40 -4.01 22.78
C LYS A 519 -8.35 -3.35 23.66
N GLN A 520 -8.73 -2.84 24.84
CA GLN A 520 -7.77 -2.24 25.78
C GLN A 520 -6.77 -3.26 26.34
N GLN A 521 -7.19 -4.51 26.58
CA GLN A 521 -6.29 -5.58 27.01
C GLN A 521 -5.30 -5.96 25.89
N GLU A 522 -5.77 -6.04 24.65
CA GLU A 522 -4.92 -6.28 23.47
C GLU A 522 -3.85 -5.19 23.32
N LEU A 523 -4.24 -3.92 23.40
CA LEU A 523 -3.30 -2.80 23.29
C LEU A 523 -2.22 -2.83 24.38
N LYS A 524 -2.58 -3.19 25.62
CA LYS A 524 -1.60 -3.36 26.70
C LYS A 524 -0.63 -4.52 26.45
N LYS A 525 -1.16 -5.65 25.97
CA LYS A 525 -0.33 -6.81 25.61
C LYS A 525 0.67 -6.45 24.49
N ASP A 526 0.25 -5.63 23.54
CA ASP A 526 1.10 -5.17 22.43
C ASP A 526 2.22 -4.26 22.92
N GLU A 527 1.93 -3.35 23.84
CA GLU A 527 2.94 -2.50 24.48
C GLU A 527 3.98 -3.34 25.23
N GLU A 528 3.54 -4.34 26.02
CA GLU A 528 4.43 -5.25 26.75
C GLU A 528 5.29 -6.11 25.81
N GLN A 529 4.68 -6.66 24.75
CA GLN A 529 5.35 -7.49 23.75
C GLN A 529 6.39 -6.69 22.96
N THR A 530 6.08 -5.44 22.58
CA THR A 530 7.01 -4.54 21.89
C THR A 530 8.28 -4.28 22.72
N ILE A 531 8.11 -4.09 24.04
CA ILE A 531 9.23 -3.92 24.98
C ILE A 531 10.11 -5.19 25.05
N GLN A 532 9.49 -6.37 24.98
CA GLN A 532 10.19 -7.65 25.02
C GLN A 532 10.89 -8.01 23.69
N GLU A 533 10.27 -7.71 22.54
CA GLU A 533 10.84 -7.98 21.22
C GLU A 533 12.07 -7.10 20.93
N ALA A 534 12.10 -5.88 21.47
CA ALA A 534 13.30 -5.06 21.56
C ALA A 534 14.44 -5.68 22.40
N SER A 535 14.34 -6.95 22.82
CA SER A 535 15.39 -7.70 23.53
C SER A 535 15.76 -9.06 22.91
N MET A 536 15.20 -9.44 21.75
CA MET A 536 15.45 -10.75 21.09
C MET A 536 16.52 -10.67 19.98
N GLN A 537 17.18 -11.82 19.69
CA GLN A 537 18.26 -11.94 18.70
C GLN A 537 17.72 -11.89 17.26
N ILE A 538 18.26 -10.97 16.45
CA ILE A 538 17.77 -10.60 15.12
C ILE A 538 18.56 -11.32 14.01
N ASP A 539 17.88 -11.72 12.93
CA ASP A 539 18.56 -12.15 11.69
C ASP A 539 18.93 -10.92 10.87
N ILE A 540 20.02 -10.27 11.28
CA ILE A 540 20.36 -8.94 10.80
C ILE A 540 20.70 -8.88 9.29
N ALA A 541 21.13 -10.00 8.72
CA ALA A 541 21.37 -10.10 7.28
C ALA A 541 20.09 -9.89 6.48
N LYS A 542 18.95 -10.40 6.96
CA LYS A 542 17.65 -10.15 6.31
C LYS A 542 17.18 -8.72 6.49
N VAL A 543 17.40 -8.13 7.66
CA VAL A 543 17.07 -6.73 7.91
C VAL A 543 17.85 -5.83 6.95
N TYR A 544 19.15 -6.08 6.77
CA TYR A 544 19.95 -5.38 5.77
C TYR A 544 19.44 -5.58 4.35
N ASN A 545 19.08 -6.82 3.97
CA ASN A 545 18.60 -7.08 2.60
C ASN A 545 17.29 -6.34 2.32
N VAL A 546 16.33 -6.38 3.24
CA VAL A 546 15.01 -5.74 3.08
C VAL A 546 15.11 -4.20 3.08
N ASN A 547 16.00 -3.64 3.90
CA ASN A 547 15.99 -2.20 4.16
C ASN A 547 17.14 -1.46 3.44
N CYS A 548 18.31 -2.08 3.26
CA CYS A 548 19.52 -1.40 2.82
C CYS A 548 20.04 -1.87 1.45
N ALA A 549 19.82 -3.13 1.06
CA ALA A 549 20.40 -3.70 -0.16
C ALA A 549 19.82 -3.12 -1.46
N ARG A 550 18.65 -2.47 -1.40
CA ARG A 550 18.06 -1.77 -2.54
C ARG A 550 18.98 -0.70 -3.14
N CYS A 551 19.73 0.01 -2.29
CA CYS A 551 20.76 0.96 -2.73
C CYS A 551 22.16 0.33 -2.66
N HIS A 552 22.47 -0.39 -1.58
CA HIS A 552 23.82 -0.87 -1.29
C HIS A 552 24.18 -2.22 -1.90
N GLY A 553 23.21 -2.93 -2.49
CA GLY A 553 23.37 -4.30 -3.00
C GLY A 553 23.45 -5.35 -1.89
N VAL A 554 23.07 -6.59 -2.19
CA VAL A 554 23.16 -7.72 -1.23
C VAL A 554 24.61 -8.05 -0.89
N SER A 555 25.52 -7.79 -1.84
CA SER A 555 26.97 -7.91 -1.72
C SER A 555 27.61 -6.74 -0.94
N GLY A 556 26.86 -5.66 -0.71
CA GLY A 556 27.32 -4.47 -0.02
C GLY A 556 28.25 -3.56 -0.81
N VAL A 557 28.37 -3.75 -2.13
CA VAL A 557 29.32 -2.98 -2.97
C VAL A 557 28.72 -1.70 -3.57
N GLY A 558 27.47 -1.38 -3.27
CA GLY A 558 26.79 -0.20 -3.80
C GLY A 558 26.11 -0.41 -5.15
N ASP A 559 25.81 -1.65 -5.53
CA ASP A 559 25.22 -2.07 -6.80
C ASP A 559 23.72 -2.43 -6.70
N GLY A 560 23.02 -1.86 -5.71
CA GLY A 560 21.59 -2.09 -5.56
C GLY A 560 20.78 -1.58 -6.75
N PRO A 561 19.58 -2.13 -7.03
CA PRO A 561 18.74 -1.73 -8.16
C PRO A 561 18.40 -0.23 -8.21
N ASP A 562 18.41 0.46 -7.07
CA ASP A 562 18.18 1.91 -7.01
C ASP A 562 19.47 2.74 -7.19
N SER A 563 20.66 2.11 -7.16
CA SER A 563 21.94 2.84 -7.20
C SER A 563 22.09 3.71 -8.45
N GLU A 564 21.56 3.27 -9.60
CA GLU A 564 21.60 4.02 -10.86
C GLU A 564 20.59 5.19 -10.91
N LEU A 565 19.62 5.21 -10.00
CA LEU A 565 18.59 6.25 -9.89
C LEU A 565 19.01 7.39 -8.96
N LEU A 566 20.10 7.20 -8.19
CA LEU A 566 20.58 8.12 -7.19
C LEU A 566 21.73 8.97 -7.74
N GLU A 567 21.71 10.27 -7.45
CA GLU A 567 22.80 11.17 -7.86
C GLU A 567 24.04 11.02 -6.96
N ALA A 568 23.89 10.38 -5.79
CA ALA A 568 24.96 10.15 -4.85
C ALA A 568 25.75 8.86 -5.08
N GLU A 569 27.06 8.95 -4.83
CA GLU A 569 27.95 7.79 -4.82
C GLU A 569 27.64 6.89 -3.62
N ILE A 570 27.24 5.65 -3.90
CA ILE A 570 26.88 4.67 -2.88
C ILE A 570 28.15 4.00 -2.35
N PRO A 571 28.35 3.95 -1.02
CA PRO A 571 29.56 3.39 -0.44
C PRO A 571 29.66 1.87 -0.66
N ASP A 572 30.85 1.42 -1.06
CA ASP A 572 31.26 0.01 -1.05
C ASP A 572 31.69 -0.41 0.36
N PHE A 573 30.83 -1.18 1.03
CA PHE A 573 31.05 -1.69 2.38
C PHE A 573 32.16 -2.76 2.45
N THR A 574 32.56 -3.34 1.32
CA THR A 574 33.70 -4.28 1.27
C THR A 574 35.05 -3.55 1.22
N SER A 575 35.03 -2.25 0.92
CA SER A 575 36.24 -1.43 0.79
C SER A 575 36.90 -1.15 2.15
N SER A 576 38.24 -1.18 2.19
CA SER A 576 39.00 -0.78 3.38
C SER A 576 38.81 0.69 3.73
N GLU A 577 38.48 1.52 2.74
CA GLU A 577 38.17 2.93 2.91
C GLU A 577 36.88 3.10 3.72
N PHE A 578 35.77 2.48 3.30
CA PHE A 578 34.53 2.50 4.08
C PHE A 578 34.74 1.99 5.51
N GLN A 579 35.42 0.84 5.64
CA GLN A 579 35.61 0.19 6.94
C GLN A 579 36.44 1.01 7.94
N THR A 580 37.24 1.97 7.48
CA THR A 580 38.06 2.82 8.34
C THR A 580 37.64 4.29 8.35
N SER A 581 36.80 4.71 7.40
CA SER A 581 36.41 6.12 7.21
C SER A 581 35.45 6.65 8.27
N ARG A 582 34.66 5.78 8.93
CA ARG A 582 33.66 6.17 9.94
C ARG A 582 33.68 5.26 11.15
N THR A 583 33.44 5.80 12.34
CA THR A 583 33.24 5.00 13.57
C THR A 583 31.86 4.37 13.61
N ASN A 584 31.62 3.41 14.53
CA ASN A 584 30.29 2.83 14.69
C ASN A 584 29.26 3.86 15.15
N GLU A 585 29.65 4.85 15.96
CA GLU A 585 28.78 5.96 16.38
C GLU A 585 28.43 6.89 15.20
N GLU A 586 29.36 7.09 14.26
CA GLU A 586 29.09 7.88 13.05
C GLU A 586 28.21 7.11 12.06
N LEU A 587 28.36 5.78 11.97
CA LEU A 587 27.46 4.93 11.21
C LEU A 587 26.07 4.87 11.85
N ASP A 588 26.00 4.76 13.18
CA ASP A 588 24.76 4.82 13.95
C ASP A 588 24.01 6.12 13.67
N LEU A 589 24.72 7.26 13.70
CA LEU A 589 24.15 8.56 13.36
C LEU A 589 23.63 8.59 11.91
N VAL A 590 24.42 8.10 10.94
CA VAL A 590 24.02 8.04 9.52
C VAL A 590 22.80 7.14 9.32
N ILE A 591 22.75 5.98 9.98
CA ILE A 591 21.69 5.00 9.79
C ILE A 591 20.41 5.46 10.50
N ARG A 592 20.51 5.93 11.75
CA ARG A 592 19.34 6.39 12.52
C ARG A 592 18.74 7.65 11.95
N MET A 593 19.59 8.63 11.65
CA MET A 593 19.17 9.99 11.33
C MET A 593 19.31 10.34 9.84
N GLY A 594 19.73 9.39 9.00
CA GLY A 594 19.91 9.55 7.57
C GLY A 594 21.28 10.11 7.20
N GLY A 595 21.61 10.05 5.91
CA GLY A 595 22.92 10.46 5.39
C GLY A 595 23.26 11.91 5.70
N GLU A 596 22.30 12.82 5.57
CA GLU A 596 22.51 14.26 5.82
C GLU A 596 22.96 14.53 7.26
N ALA A 597 22.46 13.77 8.25
CA ALA A 597 22.86 13.89 9.65
C ALA A 597 24.33 13.50 9.88
N GLY A 598 24.88 12.61 9.05
CA GLY A 598 26.29 12.26 9.02
C GLY A 598 27.12 13.01 7.97
N GLY A 599 26.57 14.05 7.34
CA GLY A 599 27.25 14.83 6.30
C GLY A 599 27.38 14.12 4.94
N LEU A 600 26.49 13.17 4.66
CA LEU A 600 26.37 12.42 3.39
C LEU A 600 25.11 12.87 2.63
N SER A 601 24.84 12.22 1.49
CA SER A 601 23.63 12.51 0.69
C SER A 601 22.35 12.31 1.50
N PHE A 602 21.38 13.20 1.28
CA PHE A 602 20.02 13.09 1.82
C PHE A 602 19.26 11.88 1.26
N GLU A 603 19.78 11.27 0.19
CA GLU A 603 19.23 10.06 -0.44
C GLU A 603 19.40 8.81 0.44
N MET A 604 20.30 8.83 1.44
CA MET A 604 20.34 7.78 2.48
C MET A 604 19.28 8.10 3.55
N PRO A 605 18.18 7.35 3.65
CA PRO A 605 17.08 7.65 4.55
C PRO A 605 17.42 7.36 6.02
N PRO A 606 16.76 8.05 6.98
CA PRO A 606 16.79 7.68 8.39
C PRO A 606 16.00 6.39 8.68
N TRP A 607 16.58 5.51 9.50
CA TRP A 607 15.98 4.23 9.89
C TRP A 607 15.43 4.20 11.33
N GLU A 608 15.61 5.28 12.10
CA GLU A 608 15.03 5.38 13.45
C GLU A 608 13.50 5.34 13.41
N GLY A 609 12.90 4.40 14.15
CA GLY A 609 11.44 4.18 14.16
C GLY A 609 10.90 3.32 13.02
N PHE A 610 11.77 2.84 12.13
CA PHE A 610 11.49 1.77 11.16
C PHE A 610 12.15 0.45 11.56
N LEU A 611 13.39 0.55 12.03
CA LEU A 611 14.13 -0.50 12.69
C LEU A 611 14.01 -0.35 14.21
N THR A 612 13.94 -1.47 14.91
CA THR A 612 14.02 -1.53 16.36
C THR A 612 15.41 -1.09 16.84
N GLU A 613 15.52 -0.71 18.11
CA GLU A 613 16.81 -0.32 18.71
C GLU A 613 17.89 -1.39 18.56
N ASN A 614 17.54 -2.66 18.69
CA ASN A 614 18.48 -3.75 18.49
C ASN A 614 18.85 -3.94 17.01
N GLU A 615 17.91 -3.79 16.08
CA GLU A 615 18.20 -3.86 14.64
C GLU A 615 19.17 -2.75 14.23
N LEU A 616 19.00 -1.53 14.76
CA LEU A 616 19.90 -0.42 14.48
C LEU A 616 21.33 -0.66 14.98
N VAL A 617 21.47 -1.28 16.16
CA VAL A 617 22.78 -1.64 16.70
C VAL A 617 23.41 -2.78 15.91
N GLU A 618 22.66 -3.86 15.68
CA GLU A 618 23.18 -5.05 15.01
C GLU A 618 23.51 -4.76 13.52
N ILE A 619 22.80 -3.85 12.84
CA ILE A 619 23.03 -3.59 11.42
C ILE A 619 24.39 -2.94 11.21
N ILE A 620 24.86 -2.11 12.15
CA ILE A 620 26.19 -1.51 12.11
C ILE A 620 27.24 -2.61 12.19
N ASP A 621 27.07 -3.57 13.12
CA ASP A 621 27.96 -4.72 13.24
C ASP A 621 27.92 -5.58 11.96
N TYR A 622 26.74 -5.74 11.35
CA TYR A 622 26.60 -6.44 10.08
C TYR A 622 27.34 -5.74 8.93
N LEU A 623 27.29 -4.41 8.82
CA LEU A 623 28.06 -3.65 7.83
C LEU A 623 29.57 -3.90 7.94
N ARG A 624 30.08 -4.11 9.16
CA ARG A 624 31.50 -4.44 9.39
C ARG A 624 31.88 -5.83 8.86
N THR A 625 30.94 -6.76 8.77
CA THR A 625 31.21 -8.13 8.28
C THR A 625 31.50 -8.20 6.77
N PHE A 626 31.13 -7.17 5.99
CA PHE A 626 31.37 -7.14 4.55
C PHE A 626 32.86 -7.09 4.18
N GLN A 627 33.73 -6.65 5.11
CA GLN A 627 35.18 -6.70 4.93
C GLN A 627 35.70 -8.13 4.68
N ASP A 628 35.05 -9.13 5.30
CA ASP A 628 35.45 -10.52 5.23
C ASP A 628 34.88 -11.27 4.02
N LYS A 629 34.00 -10.62 3.23
CA LYS A 629 33.29 -11.21 2.08
C LYS A 629 33.93 -10.93 0.71
N LYS A 630 35.17 -10.43 0.65
CA LYS A 630 35.86 -10.13 -0.62
C LYS A 630 35.86 -11.32 -1.59
N ASP A 631 35.54 -11.03 -2.86
CA ASP A 631 35.68 -11.96 -3.99
C ASP A 631 37.14 -12.49 -4.05
N PRO A 632 37.35 -13.83 -4.02
CA PRO A 632 38.67 -14.45 -4.20
C PRO A 632 39.36 -14.13 -5.53
N SER A 633 38.66 -13.52 -6.50
CA SER A 633 39.17 -13.28 -7.85
C SER A 633 40.14 -12.08 -8.01
N GLN A 634 40.38 -11.28 -6.96
CA GLN A 634 41.24 -10.08 -7.02
C GLN A 634 42.56 -10.18 -6.21
N ASN A 635 43.24 -11.33 -6.24
CA ASN A 635 44.66 -11.45 -5.86
C ASN A 635 45.48 -12.19 -6.92
#